data_AF-Q2KEH4-F1
#
_entry.id   AF-Q2KEH4-F1
#
_cell.length_a   1.000
_cell.length_b   1.000
_cell.length_c   1.000
_cell.angle_alpha   90.00
_cell.angle_beta   90.00
_cell.angle_gamma   90.00
#
_symmetry.space_group_name_H-M   'P 1'
#
loop_
_entity.id
_entity.type
_entity.pdbx_description
1 polymer ?
#
loop_
_entity_poly.entity_id
_entity_poly.type
_entity_poly.pdbx_seq_one_letter_code
_entity_poly.pdbx_strand_id
1 'polypeptide(L)'
;MTDTPQTVAGPDSKGATVLERHLDPGYEYTFDPATPTADGAGSSSNSFRDTPESSLRLQGGDIHRDLYKIAAKSKRQQLHKRAATFSNTHEHAPLIVPDLEHDDLPIQEQMAPGGLRRQFLQRQARNVSYIAEPVTRNFISFLELYGNFAGEDLEESDDEDDIAVVEEDEEEQGERRPLLGRRQSSKRLRQQGDASNMKSFFTLLKAFVGTGIMFLPKAFKNGGMLFSAITLIVVSAVTMICFEMLLACRKKYGGGGYGDLGQIIVGKRLRQLILISITLSQLGFVCAGLIFTAENLASFFDAVTPDSKPLGTNALIGVQLVVLIPLAFIRNISKLGPAALLADIFILIGLTYIYWFDISWISKNGGFHSSIELFNPRDWTMTIGSAIFTFEGIGLILPIQSSMKQPEHFSKLLLTVMVIITVVFTSVGVLCYGTFGENVSVEVITNFPQSSKLVNAVQFLYAMAVLVGTPVQLFPAMRTIELKIFGRASGRRDSLTKWKKNAFRTVLVVFSGVVAAFGANDLDKFVALIGSFACVPLVYIYPAYLHYIGVAERPWVKAGDIAMMVVGLVAMVYTTIITIASILPAHPWGIKILLFHGRSCNTYLVVMKSSRSIRAGLRQAGRTSLSSRATPPKLFPTRTTVAQHARPFHASPARHSGSSNPAMAFPCLDALESRSAQLSSSRTSASSGPEPSYTAGATLSYHCKSPLLLDWGGVLPTFHIAYETWGKLNADKSNVILLHTGLSASSHARSTEANPQPGWWERFIGPGCAIDTDRYFVICTNVIGGCYGSTGPSSLDPADGKHYATRFPILTISDMVRAQFRLLDGLGIDRLYASVGSSMGGMQSLAAATLFPDRVARIVSISGCARSHPYSIAMRHTQRQVLMMDPHWNRGFYYEPDQIPPHAGMKLAREIATVTYRSGPEWELRFGRRRADPNKPPALCPDFLIETYLDHAGEKACLTYDANSLLYVSKAMDLFDLGAESQRAAVQRRTAREEEMKAGKEASVNEQAACTLTLPDVPYEEQQSPEETAEAVSASPYPQPPADLVRGLAPLSQHPTLVMGVASDILFPAWQQREVADALRAVGNRSVTHVELSEEQSMFGHDTFLLDLENIGGNIKKFLES
;
A
#
# COMPACT_ATOMS: atom_id res chain seq x y z
N MET A 1 11.40 -23.95 -7.72
CA MET A 1 10.66 -24.78 -6.74
C MET A 1 11.31 -24.60 -5.36
N THR A 2 10.62 -24.55 -4.22
CA THR A 2 9.19 -24.79 -3.93
C THR A 2 8.59 -23.66 -3.08
N ASP A 3 7.44 -23.12 -3.48
CA ASP A 3 6.55 -22.40 -2.56
C ASP A 3 5.21 -23.15 -2.49
N THR A 4 4.98 -23.86 -1.39
CA THR A 4 3.66 -24.42 -1.05
C THR A 4 3.00 -23.47 -0.05
N PRO A 5 1.76 -22.99 -0.27
CA PRO A 5 1.18 -21.95 0.59
C PRO A 5 1.14 -22.34 2.06
N GLN A 6 1.65 -21.47 2.94
CA GLN A 6 1.49 -21.64 4.37
C GLN A 6 0.04 -21.38 4.77
N THR A 7 -0.79 -22.42 4.69
CA THR A 7 -2.17 -22.40 5.18
C THR A 7 -2.18 -22.13 6.68
N VAL A 8 -2.59 -20.92 7.07
CA VAL A 8 -2.61 -20.44 8.48
C VAL A 8 -3.80 -21.04 9.28
N ALA A 9 -4.45 -22.07 8.74
CA ALA A 9 -5.44 -22.87 9.45
C ALA A 9 -4.74 -23.79 10.47
N GLY A 10 -4.89 -23.49 11.77
CA GLY A 10 -4.51 -24.43 12.83
C GLY A 10 -5.30 -25.73 12.65
N PRO A 11 -4.65 -26.90 12.49
CA PRO A 11 -5.34 -28.09 11.98
C PRO A 11 -6.45 -28.56 12.91
N ASP A 12 -7.62 -28.85 12.32
CA ASP A 12 -8.65 -29.59 13.00
C ASP A 12 -8.12 -30.99 13.32
N SER A 13 -7.97 -31.26 14.62
CA SER A 13 -7.50 -32.54 15.11
C SER A 13 -8.48 -33.69 14.82
N LYS A 14 -9.76 -33.43 14.54
CA LYS A 14 -10.67 -34.47 14.02
C LYS A 14 -10.36 -34.79 12.57
N GLY A 15 -10.33 -33.80 11.68
CA GLY A 15 -9.91 -33.96 10.28
C GLY A 15 -8.58 -34.69 10.13
N ALA A 16 -7.57 -34.31 10.91
CA ALA A 16 -6.28 -35.00 10.93
C ALA A 16 -6.36 -36.46 11.44
N THR A 17 -7.22 -36.77 12.42
CA THR A 17 -7.46 -38.15 12.91
C THR A 17 -8.24 -39.00 11.90
N VAL A 18 -9.04 -38.39 11.02
CA VAL A 18 -9.70 -39.06 9.89
C VAL A 18 -8.68 -39.32 8.78
N LEU A 19 -7.84 -38.33 8.45
CA LEU A 19 -6.74 -38.47 7.48
C LEU A 19 -5.74 -39.56 7.88
N GLU A 20 -5.33 -39.63 9.16
CA GLU A 20 -4.42 -40.68 9.68
C GLU A 20 -5.00 -42.12 9.60
N ARG A 21 -6.28 -42.28 9.19
CA ARG A 21 -6.91 -43.60 8.91
C ARG A 21 -7.06 -43.92 7.42
N HIS A 22 -6.78 -42.95 6.54
CA HIS A 22 -6.99 -43.06 5.09
C HIS A 22 -5.74 -42.72 4.26
N LEU A 23 -4.69 -42.20 4.91
CA LEU A 23 -3.33 -42.15 4.37
C LEU A 23 -2.63 -43.50 4.57
N ASP A 24 -1.69 -43.84 3.68
CA ASP A 24 -0.95 -45.10 3.74
C ASP A 24 0.11 -45.04 4.86
N PRO A 25 0.13 -45.98 5.83
CA PRO A 25 1.10 -45.98 6.92
C PRO A 25 2.55 -46.26 6.46
N GLY A 26 2.76 -46.70 5.22
CA GLY A 26 4.07 -46.91 4.61
C GLY A 26 4.76 -45.63 4.11
N TYR A 27 4.15 -44.45 4.22
CA TYR A 27 4.71 -43.19 3.71
C TYR A 27 4.63 -42.02 4.71
N GLU A 28 5.67 -41.18 4.75
CA GLU A 28 5.75 -39.97 5.57
C GLU A 28 6.14 -38.71 4.78
N TYR A 29 5.89 -37.53 5.36
CA TYR A 29 6.09 -36.22 4.69
C TYR A 29 7.57 -35.82 4.49
N THR A 30 8.49 -36.57 5.09
CA THR A 30 9.95 -36.39 5.08
C THR A 30 10.51 -36.34 3.65
N PHE A 31 11.64 -35.66 3.47
CA PHE A 31 12.46 -35.81 2.26
C PHE A 31 13.44 -36.98 2.49
N ASP A 32 13.66 -37.82 1.49
CA ASP A 32 14.73 -38.81 1.53
C ASP A 32 16.11 -38.11 1.61
N PRO A 33 16.96 -38.42 2.60
CA PRO A 33 18.37 -38.03 2.55
C PRO A 33 19.10 -38.87 1.49
N ALA A 34 19.94 -38.22 0.69
CA ALA A 34 20.56 -38.87 -0.47
C ALA A 34 21.57 -39.98 -0.10
N THR A 35 21.46 -41.08 -0.84
CA THR A 35 22.48 -42.14 -1.09
C THR A 35 23.14 -42.81 0.13
N PRO A 36 22.97 -44.13 0.33
CA PRO A 36 23.65 -44.84 1.43
C PRO A 36 25.17 -44.83 1.24
N THR A 37 25.89 -44.47 2.30
CA THR A 37 27.34 -44.69 2.40
C THR A 37 27.63 -46.18 2.51
N ALA A 38 28.47 -46.70 1.64
CA ALA A 38 28.82 -48.12 1.63
C ALA A 38 29.92 -48.41 2.66
N ASP A 39 29.56 -48.95 3.82
CA ASP A 39 30.47 -49.69 4.69
C ASP A 39 29.72 -50.54 5.74
N GLY A 40 30.34 -51.66 6.17
CA GLY A 40 29.91 -52.44 7.35
C GLY A 40 28.83 -53.53 7.14
N ALA A 41 29.26 -54.76 6.87
CA ALA A 41 28.40 -55.95 6.93
C ALA A 41 28.30 -56.53 8.36
N GLY A 42 27.13 -57.01 8.81
CA GLY A 42 27.03 -57.73 10.09
C GLY A 42 25.65 -58.14 10.61
N SER A 43 25.31 -59.43 10.43
CA SER A 43 24.24 -60.19 11.12
C SER A 43 22.77 -59.86 10.79
N SER A 44 21.89 -60.82 11.09
CA SER A 44 20.52 -60.90 10.56
C SER A 44 19.53 -61.52 11.56
N SER A 45 18.34 -60.95 11.72
CA SER A 45 17.09 -61.72 11.94
C SER A 45 15.82 -60.84 11.91
N ASN A 46 14.92 -61.14 10.97
CA ASN A 46 13.49 -60.85 10.93
C ASN A 46 12.89 -59.85 11.94
N SER A 47 12.81 -58.58 11.54
CA SER A 47 11.53 -57.87 11.59
C SER A 47 11.44 -56.87 10.44
N PHE A 48 10.73 -57.22 9.36
CA PHE A 48 10.25 -56.21 8.42
C PHE A 48 9.22 -55.35 9.15
N ARG A 49 9.68 -54.18 9.58
CA ARG A 49 8.84 -53.00 9.81
C ARG A 49 9.33 -51.98 8.79
N ASP A 50 8.50 -51.71 7.81
CA ASP A 50 8.84 -50.81 6.73
C ASP A 50 9.14 -49.44 7.32
N THR A 51 10.34 -48.93 7.07
CA THR A 51 10.67 -47.53 7.34
C THR A 51 9.84 -46.70 6.37
N PRO A 52 8.95 -45.81 6.84
CA PRO A 52 8.00 -45.14 5.96
C PRO A 52 8.77 -44.29 4.94
N GLU A 53 8.53 -44.55 3.66
CA GLU A 53 9.25 -43.87 2.57
C GLU A 53 8.73 -42.44 2.38
N SER A 54 9.51 -41.59 1.70
CA SER A 54 9.05 -40.25 1.37
C SER A 54 7.77 -40.30 0.53
N SER A 55 6.72 -39.57 0.95
CA SER A 55 5.45 -39.49 0.22
C SER A 55 5.61 -38.92 -1.20
N LEU A 56 6.76 -38.32 -1.53
CA LEU A 56 7.15 -37.93 -2.89
C LEU A 56 7.25 -39.09 -3.87
N ARG A 57 7.46 -40.33 -3.40
CA ARG A 57 7.53 -41.54 -4.25
C ARG A 57 6.16 -42.03 -4.74
N LEU A 58 5.07 -41.60 -4.09
CA LEU A 58 3.71 -41.85 -4.58
C LEU A 58 3.41 -40.97 -5.80
N GLN A 59 2.70 -41.53 -6.79
CA GLN A 59 2.20 -40.77 -7.93
C GLN A 59 1.17 -39.72 -7.44
N GLY A 60 1.39 -38.43 -7.75
CA GLY A 60 0.63 -37.32 -7.15
C GLY A 60 0.97 -37.02 -5.68
N GLY A 61 2.01 -37.67 -5.13
CA GLY A 61 2.37 -37.64 -3.73
C GLY A 61 2.88 -36.29 -3.20
N ASP A 62 3.36 -35.39 -4.07
CA ASP A 62 3.67 -34.00 -3.68
C ASP A 62 2.39 -33.14 -3.55
N ILE A 63 1.39 -33.35 -4.41
CA ILE A 63 0.07 -32.69 -4.33
C ILE A 63 -0.62 -33.07 -3.01
N HIS A 64 -0.54 -34.34 -2.61
CA HIS A 64 -1.11 -34.83 -1.36
C HIS A 64 -0.17 -34.69 -0.14
N ARG A 65 1.04 -34.13 -0.31
CA ARG A 65 2.05 -34.07 0.74
C ARG A 65 1.64 -33.23 1.94
N ASP A 66 0.88 -32.17 1.72
CA ASP A 66 0.36 -31.33 2.80
C ASP A 66 -0.62 -32.10 3.70
N LEU A 67 -1.29 -33.15 3.20
CA LEU A 67 -2.13 -34.04 4.00
C LEU A 67 -1.29 -34.84 5.01
N TYR A 68 -0.16 -35.42 4.56
CA TYR A 68 0.82 -36.07 5.45
C TYR A 68 1.44 -35.06 6.45
N LYS A 69 1.75 -33.82 6.02
CA LYS A 69 2.21 -32.75 6.94
C LYS A 69 1.14 -32.38 7.99
N ILE A 70 -0.15 -32.38 7.63
CA ILE A 70 -1.27 -32.05 8.54
C ILE A 70 -1.42 -33.11 9.65
N ALA A 71 -1.35 -34.39 9.31
CA ALA A 71 -1.38 -35.48 10.30
C ALA A 71 -0.24 -35.33 11.33
N ALA A 72 1.00 -35.16 10.85
CA ALA A 72 2.18 -34.96 11.71
C ALA A 72 2.08 -33.70 12.58
N LYS A 73 1.59 -32.57 12.03
CA LYS A 73 1.37 -31.31 12.78
C LYS A 73 0.30 -31.48 13.88
N SER A 74 -0.79 -32.19 13.62
CA SER A 74 -1.85 -32.47 14.60
C SER A 74 -1.34 -33.28 15.79
N LYS A 75 -0.60 -34.36 15.52
CA LYS A 75 0.07 -35.23 16.51
C LYS A 75 0.94 -34.41 17.47
N ARG A 76 1.65 -33.40 16.94
CA ARG A 76 2.45 -32.44 17.71
C ARG A 76 1.60 -31.41 18.47
N GLN A 77 0.49 -30.92 17.90
CA GLN A 77 -0.40 -29.96 18.56
C GLN A 77 -1.22 -30.53 19.73
N GLN A 78 -1.55 -31.82 19.74
CA GLN A 78 -2.27 -32.43 20.88
C GLN A 78 -1.47 -32.31 22.20
N LEU A 79 -0.14 -32.23 22.13
CA LEU A 79 0.72 -31.98 23.29
C LEU A 79 0.63 -30.54 23.84
N HIS A 80 0.16 -29.58 23.01
CA HIS A 80 0.10 -28.16 23.36
C HIS A 80 -1.30 -27.64 23.73
N LYS A 81 -2.39 -28.32 23.37
CA LYS A 81 -3.80 -27.89 23.59
C LYS A 81 -4.27 -27.92 25.07
N ARG A 82 -3.38 -27.72 26.05
CA ARG A 82 -3.67 -27.79 27.50
C ARG A 82 -3.83 -26.43 28.20
N ALA A 83 -3.87 -25.31 27.47
CA ALA A 83 -3.94 -23.96 28.05
C ALA A 83 -4.82 -22.97 27.24
N ALA A 84 -5.48 -22.07 27.98
CA ALA A 84 -6.26 -20.87 27.56
C ALA A 84 -7.65 -21.06 26.91
N THR A 85 -8.59 -20.17 27.28
CA THR A 85 -10.04 -20.16 26.96
C THR A 85 -10.63 -18.72 27.13
N PHE A 86 -11.90 -18.49 26.73
CA PHE A 86 -12.74 -17.26 26.89
C PHE A 86 -12.49 -16.12 25.85
N SER A 87 -13.42 -15.29 25.31
CA SER A 87 -14.90 -15.01 25.34
C SER A 87 -15.26 -13.58 25.85
N ASN A 88 -16.26 -12.82 25.34
CA ASN A 88 -17.33 -13.12 24.35
C ASN A 88 -17.96 -11.85 23.69
N THR A 89 -18.57 -12.03 22.51
CA THR A 89 -19.80 -11.42 21.89
C THR A 89 -20.44 -10.10 22.38
N HIS A 90 -20.89 -9.25 21.42
CA HIS A 90 -22.26 -8.68 21.41
C HIS A 90 -22.68 -8.05 20.05
N GLU A 91 -23.97 -7.66 19.92
CA GLU A 91 -24.71 -7.36 18.68
C GLU A 91 -25.53 -6.03 18.81
N HIS A 92 -26.39 -5.53 17.90
CA HIS A 92 -26.96 -6.04 16.64
C HIS A 92 -27.55 -4.91 15.73
N ALA A 93 -27.23 -4.93 14.42
CA ALA A 93 -28.12 -4.56 13.30
C ALA A 93 -28.56 -3.06 13.10
N PRO A 94 -29.28 -2.66 12.02
CA PRO A 94 -28.61 -2.02 10.86
C PRO A 94 -29.35 -0.81 10.21
N LEU A 95 -28.73 -0.16 9.20
CA LEU A 95 -29.28 0.18 7.85
C LEU A 95 -28.60 1.39 7.16
N ILE A 96 -28.18 1.17 5.90
CA ILE A 96 -28.26 2.01 4.68
C ILE A 96 -27.91 3.53 4.75
N VAL A 97 -27.06 3.94 3.81
CA VAL A 97 -26.66 5.34 3.50
C VAL A 97 -27.26 5.78 2.15
N PRO A 98 -27.62 7.07 1.98
CA PRO A 98 -27.30 7.80 0.75
C PRO A 98 -26.55 9.13 1.00
N ASP A 99 -26.10 9.75 -0.10
CA ASP A 99 -25.18 10.90 -0.13
C ASP A 99 -25.77 12.26 0.32
N LEU A 100 -24.88 13.27 0.32
CA LEU A 100 -25.10 14.65 0.78
C LEU A 100 -25.83 15.55 -0.25
N GLU A 101 -26.24 16.72 0.23
CA GLU A 101 -26.81 17.85 -0.53
C GLU A 101 -28.20 17.65 -1.17
N HIS A 102 -29.19 17.29 -0.35
CA HIS A 102 -30.43 18.08 -0.17
C HIS A 102 -30.97 17.78 1.25
N ASP A 103 -31.05 18.79 2.14
CA ASP A 103 -31.30 18.58 3.59
C ASP A 103 -32.80 18.70 3.98
N ASP A 104 -33.66 18.15 3.11
CA ASP A 104 -35.12 18.08 3.25
C ASP A 104 -35.60 16.63 3.18
N LEU A 105 -36.55 16.26 4.06
CA LEU A 105 -37.22 14.96 3.96
C LEU A 105 -38.07 14.88 2.69
N PRO A 106 -38.27 13.69 2.09
CA PRO A 106 -39.24 13.51 1.01
C PRO A 106 -40.62 14.04 1.42
N ILE A 107 -41.33 14.67 0.47
CA ILE A 107 -42.65 15.32 0.69
C ILE A 107 -43.66 14.39 1.40
N GLN A 108 -43.58 13.09 1.12
CA GLN A 108 -44.43 12.05 1.71
C GLN A 108 -44.14 11.78 3.20
N GLU A 109 -42.90 12.00 3.67
CA GLU A 109 -42.52 11.91 5.09
C GLU A 109 -42.72 13.24 5.83
N GLN A 110 -42.59 14.38 5.15
CA GLN A 110 -42.92 15.69 5.74
C GLN A 110 -44.41 15.77 6.15
N MET A 111 -45.30 15.19 5.34
CA MET A 111 -46.74 15.09 5.64
C MET A 111 -47.11 14.00 6.66
N ALA A 112 -46.16 13.17 7.12
CA ALA A 112 -46.44 12.16 8.13
C ALA A 112 -46.65 12.80 9.53
N PRO A 113 -47.56 12.30 10.38
CA PRO A 113 -47.82 12.86 11.70
C PRO A 113 -46.54 12.98 12.57
N GLY A 114 -46.13 14.24 12.77
CA GLY A 114 -44.93 14.60 13.52
C GLY A 114 -43.60 14.43 12.80
N GLY A 115 -43.57 14.26 11.46
CA GLY A 115 -42.34 14.10 10.66
C GLY A 115 -41.32 15.22 10.92
N LEU A 116 -41.74 16.48 10.76
CA LEU A 116 -40.93 17.68 11.06
C LEU A 116 -40.37 17.69 12.50
N ARG A 117 -41.10 17.15 13.49
CA ARG A 117 -40.65 17.06 14.89
C ARG A 117 -39.56 15.99 15.07
N ARG A 118 -39.60 14.90 14.29
CA ARG A 118 -38.53 13.88 14.27
C ARG A 118 -37.27 14.42 13.60
N GLN A 119 -37.41 15.12 12.47
CA GLN A 119 -36.31 15.79 11.77
C GLN A 119 -35.59 16.80 12.69
N PHE A 120 -36.33 17.61 13.45
CA PHE A 120 -35.79 18.55 14.44
C PHE A 120 -34.96 17.84 15.52
N LEU A 121 -35.50 16.76 16.11
CA LEU A 121 -34.81 15.99 17.15
C LEU A 121 -33.58 15.24 16.60
N GLN A 122 -33.62 14.75 15.36
CA GLN A 122 -32.47 14.11 14.70
C GLN A 122 -31.35 15.11 14.39
N ARG A 123 -31.66 16.31 13.89
CA ARG A 123 -30.68 17.41 13.75
C ARG A 123 -30.08 17.77 15.12
N GLN A 124 -30.89 17.87 16.17
CA GLN A 124 -30.42 18.18 17.53
C GLN A 124 -29.50 17.08 18.11
N ALA A 125 -29.78 15.80 17.84
CA ALA A 125 -28.94 14.68 18.27
C ALA A 125 -27.60 14.60 17.52
N ARG A 126 -27.59 14.86 16.20
CA ARG A 126 -26.37 14.84 15.37
C ARG A 126 -25.30 15.81 15.87
N ASN A 127 -25.71 16.97 16.41
CA ASN A 127 -24.79 17.97 16.97
C ASN A 127 -24.04 17.51 18.23
N VAL A 128 -24.46 16.43 18.90
CA VAL A 128 -23.80 15.93 20.14
C VAL A 128 -22.64 14.98 19.84
N SER A 129 -22.71 14.20 18.75
CA SER A 129 -21.68 13.18 18.44
C SER A 129 -20.36 13.76 17.92
N TYR A 130 -20.38 14.98 17.37
CA TYR A 130 -19.21 15.65 16.77
C TYR A 130 -18.05 15.94 17.75
N ILE A 131 -18.23 15.71 19.04
CA ILE A 131 -17.28 16.07 20.11
C ILE A 131 -16.25 14.94 20.38
N ALA A 132 -16.55 13.69 20.04
CA ALA A 132 -15.76 12.52 20.51
C ALA A 132 -14.80 11.90 19.46
N GLU A 133 -15.13 11.91 18.17
CA GLU A 133 -14.33 11.23 17.13
C GLU A 133 -13.03 11.92 16.63
N PRO A 134 -12.79 13.25 16.72
CA PRO A 134 -11.70 13.87 15.95
C PRO A 134 -10.28 13.53 16.44
N VAL A 135 -10.13 13.01 17.66
CA VAL A 135 -8.82 12.83 18.30
C VAL A 135 -8.03 11.65 17.71
N THR A 136 -8.69 10.52 17.43
CA THR A 136 -8.02 9.27 17.02
C THR A 136 -7.40 9.35 15.62
N ARG A 137 -8.13 9.91 14.65
CA ARG A 137 -7.62 10.16 13.29
C ARG A 137 -6.46 11.16 13.28
N ASN A 138 -6.59 12.26 14.02
CA ASN A 138 -5.50 13.24 14.14
C ASN A 138 -4.23 12.64 14.75
N PHE A 139 -4.36 11.65 15.64
CA PHE A 139 -3.22 10.99 16.25
C PHE A 139 -2.42 10.12 15.27
N ILE A 140 -3.09 9.34 14.42
CA ILE A 140 -2.38 8.47 13.46
C ILE A 140 -1.57 9.34 12.48
N SER A 141 -2.17 10.43 11.97
CA SER A 141 -1.46 11.44 11.18
C SER A 141 -0.33 12.16 11.93
N PHE A 142 -0.33 12.18 13.27
CA PHE A 142 0.80 12.71 14.03
C PHE A 142 2.00 11.75 14.04
N LEU A 143 1.79 10.43 14.03
CA LEU A 143 2.90 9.46 13.93
C LEU A 143 3.47 9.33 12.51
N GLU A 144 2.64 9.53 11.47
CA GLU A 144 3.07 9.60 10.07
C GLU A 144 4.10 10.73 9.82
N LEU A 145 4.06 11.81 10.63
CA LEU A 145 5.06 12.88 10.61
C LEU A 145 6.43 12.45 11.16
N TYR A 146 6.49 11.46 12.06
CA TYR A 146 7.75 10.85 12.51
C TYR A 146 8.33 9.89 11.46
N GLY A 147 7.46 9.27 10.64
CA GLY A 147 7.88 8.60 9.40
C GLY A 147 8.56 9.55 8.40
N ASN A 148 8.25 10.85 8.47
CA ASN A 148 8.79 11.90 7.60
C ASN A 148 9.67 12.93 8.37
N PHE A 149 10.36 12.53 9.44
CA PHE A 149 11.02 13.47 10.35
C PHE A 149 12.06 14.38 9.66
N ALA A 150 12.07 15.67 10.03
CA ALA A 150 12.78 16.76 9.36
C ALA A 150 12.46 16.94 7.86
N GLY A 151 11.42 16.27 7.35
CA GLY A 151 11.04 16.22 5.93
C GLY A 151 11.88 15.26 5.08
N GLU A 152 12.73 14.45 5.72
CA GLU A 152 13.37 13.28 5.11
C GLU A 152 12.42 12.08 5.23
N ASP A 153 12.38 11.20 4.23
CA ASP A 153 11.56 9.98 4.32
C ASP A 153 12.33 8.88 5.06
N LEU A 154 11.80 8.48 6.22
CA LEU A 154 12.39 7.53 7.15
C LEU A 154 11.54 6.26 7.31
N GLU A 155 10.46 6.12 6.55
CA GLU A 155 9.70 4.87 6.58
C GLU A 155 10.51 3.69 6.01
N GLU A 156 10.07 2.48 6.36
CA GLU A 156 10.57 1.23 5.81
C GLU A 156 9.38 0.59 5.09
N SER A 157 9.35 0.70 3.76
CA SER A 157 8.40 -0.06 2.94
C SER A 157 8.68 -1.55 3.17
N ASP A 158 7.65 -2.29 3.56
CA ASP A 158 7.74 -3.75 3.61
C ASP A 158 7.52 -4.34 2.19
N ASP A 159 7.09 -3.55 1.20
CA ASP A 159 6.69 -3.97 -0.15
C ASP A 159 7.87 -4.13 -1.13
N GLU A 160 7.89 -5.25 -1.86
CA GLU A 160 9.12 -5.76 -2.53
C GLU A 160 9.53 -4.97 -3.78
N ASP A 161 8.59 -4.32 -4.47
CA ASP A 161 8.85 -3.55 -5.69
C ASP A 161 9.60 -2.23 -5.38
N ASP A 162 9.20 -1.52 -4.32
CA ASP A 162 9.85 -0.29 -3.83
C ASP A 162 11.32 -0.53 -3.40
N ILE A 163 11.62 -1.75 -2.97
CA ILE A 163 12.95 -2.15 -2.47
C ILE A 163 13.91 -2.38 -3.64
N ALA A 164 13.47 -3.14 -4.66
CA ALA A 164 14.31 -3.50 -5.80
C ALA A 164 14.86 -2.27 -6.54
N VAL A 165 14.03 -1.24 -6.70
CA VAL A 165 14.39 0.03 -7.37
C VAL A 165 15.54 0.78 -6.68
N VAL A 166 15.78 0.54 -5.38
CA VAL A 166 16.81 1.26 -4.60
C VAL A 166 18.03 0.40 -4.29
N GLU A 167 17.88 -0.92 -4.17
CA GLU A 167 19.02 -1.84 -4.08
C GLU A 167 19.89 -1.74 -5.38
N GLU A 168 19.30 -1.54 -6.56
CA GLU A 168 20.02 -1.21 -7.81
C GLU A 168 20.88 0.08 -7.72
N ASP A 169 20.35 1.14 -7.09
CA ASP A 169 20.94 2.49 -7.12
C ASP A 169 22.13 2.67 -6.15
N GLU A 170 22.34 1.75 -5.19
CA GLU A 170 23.41 1.84 -4.19
C GLU A 170 24.65 0.95 -4.49
N GLU A 171 24.53 -0.14 -5.26
CA GLU A 171 25.64 -1.10 -5.48
C GLU A 171 26.59 -0.73 -6.67
N GLU A 172 26.11 -0.05 -7.73
CA GLU A 172 26.93 0.26 -8.92
C GLU A 172 27.91 1.45 -8.76
N GLN A 173 28.94 1.32 -7.90
CA GLN A 173 30.07 2.25 -7.84
C GLN A 173 31.22 1.85 -8.77
N GLY A 174 30.95 1.81 -10.08
CA GLY A 174 31.92 1.44 -11.12
C GLY A 174 31.87 2.31 -12.39
N GLU A 175 32.78 2.05 -13.32
CA GLU A 175 32.91 2.79 -14.60
C GLU A 175 31.72 2.57 -15.56
N ARG A 176 30.84 1.60 -15.28
CA ARG A 176 29.62 1.30 -16.06
C ARG A 176 28.46 2.28 -15.85
N ARG A 177 28.56 3.21 -14.88
CA ARG A 177 27.49 4.17 -14.57
C ARG A 177 27.01 4.93 -15.82
N PRO A 178 25.70 5.19 -16.00
CA PRO A 178 25.21 6.05 -17.06
C PRO A 178 25.79 7.47 -17.00
N LEU A 179 26.21 8.02 -18.15
CA LEU A 179 26.77 9.39 -18.26
C LEU A 179 25.75 10.49 -17.94
N LEU A 180 24.45 10.19 -18.07
CA LEU A 180 23.36 10.97 -17.50
C LEU A 180 22.88 10.24 -16.24
N GLY A 181 23.19 10.78 -15.06
CA GLY A 181 22.78 10.17 -13.79
C GLY A 181 21.26 9.99 -13.71
N ARG A 182 20.82 8.78 -13.35
CA ARG A 182 19.40 8.38 -13.18
C ARG A 182 18.69 9.49 -12.38
N ARG A 183 17.79 10.23 -13.03
CA ARG A 183 17.20 11.46 -12.45
C ARG A 183 16.18 11.07 -11.39
N GLN A 184 16.65 10.83 -10.16
CA GLN A 184 15.92 10.29 -8.99
C GLN A 184 14.42 10.16 -9.22
N SER A 185 14.00 9.00 -9.74
CA SER A 185 12.59 8.73 -9.96
C SER A 185 11.86 8.82 -8.62
N SER A 186 10.70 9.47 -8.63
CA SER A 186 9.79 9.54 -7.48
C SER A 186 10.47 9.67 -6.11
N LYS A 187 11.03 10.86 -5.81
CA LYS A 187 10.69 11.44 -4.49
C LYS A 187 9.16 11.45 -4.43
N ARG A 188 8.55 10.62 -3.53
CA ARG A 188 7.10 10.48 -3.30
C ARG A 188 6.40 11.78 -3.69
N LEU A 189 5.60 11.75 -4.75
CA LEU A 189 5.02 12.97 -5.34
C LEU A 189 4.09 13.55 -4.28
N ARG A 190 4.56 14.62 -3.61
CA ARG A 190 4.05 15.02 -2.30
C ARG A 190 2.58 15.35 -2.42
N GLN A 191 1.73 14.53 -1.79
CA GLN A 191 0.31 14.78 -1.62
C GLN A 191 0.13 16.24 -1.16
N GLN A 192 -0.81 16.96 -1.80
CA GLN A 192 -1.27 18.22 -1.22
C GLN A 192 -1.90 17.90 0.13
N GLY A 193 -1.39 18.52 1.18
CA GLY A 193 -1.75 18.19 2.55
C GLY A 193 -3.26 18.32 2.81
N ASP A 194 -3.86 17.29 3.41
CA ASP A 194 -5.29 17.32 3.76
C ASP A 194 -5.59 18.24 4.95
N ALA A 195 -4.57 18.57 5.75
CA ALA A 195 -4.78 19.04 7.10
C ALA A 195 -5.29 20.48 7.12
N SER A 196 -6.45 20.65 7.78
CA SER A 196 -6.98 21.97 8.10
C SER A 196 -6.03 22.72 9.03
N ASN A 197 -6.15 24.05 9.04
CA ASN A 197 -5.38 24.91 9.95
C ASN A 197 -5.63 24.55 11.43
N MET A 198 -6.81 23.99 11.76
CA MET A 198 -7.16 23.52 13.11
C MET A 198 -6.58 22.13 13.44
N LYS A 199 -6.56 21.16 12.50
CA LYS A 199 -5.82 19.89 12.66
C LYS A 199 -4.34 20.20 12.93
N SER A 200 -3.77 21.08 12.11
CA SER A 200 -2.38 21.53 12.18
C SER A 200 -2.04 22.32 13.46
N PHE A 201 -2.99 23.10 13.99
CA PHE A 201 -2.84 23.79 15.28
C PHE A 201 -2.59 22.80 16.42
N PHE A 202 -3.46 21.80 16.58
CA PHE A 202 -3.32 20.80 17.64
C PHE A 202 -2.10 19.90 17.44
N THR A 203 -1.76 19.57 16.19
CA THR A 203 -0.52 18.87 15.83
C THR A 203 0.74 19.63 16.28
N LEU A 204 0.82 20.95 16.01
CA LEU A 204 1.92 21.80 16.49
C LEU A 204 1.94 21.94 18.01
N LEU A 205 0.78 22.23 18.62
CA LEU A 205 0.67 22.41 20.08
C LEU A 205 1.19 21.18 20.81
N LYS A 206 0.76 20.00 20.38
CA LYS A 206 1.23 18.72 20.90
C LYS A 206 2.73 18.49 20.67
N ALA A 207 3.23 18.76 19.46
CA ALA A 207 4.62 18.50 19.09
C ALA A 207 5.63 19.15 20.06
N PHE A 208 5.32 20.36 20.52
CA PHE A 208 6.19 21.14 21.41
C PHE A 208 5.88 20.96 22.91
N VAL A 209 4.61 20.76 23.32
CA VAL A 209 4.23 20.73 24.76
C VAL A 209 4.78 19.52 25.55
N GLY A 210 5.21 18.44 24.86
CA GLY A 210 5.55 17.12 25.42
C GLY A 210 6.61 17.08 26.55
N THR A 211 7.82 16.61 26.26
CA THR A 211 8.88 16.45 27.29
C THR A 211 9.46 17.78 27.77
N GLY A 212 9.39 18.84 26.96
CA GLY A 212 9.97 20.15 27.27
C GLY A 212 9.40 20.81 28.54
N ILE A 213 8.16 20.52 28.92
CA ILE A 213 7.53 21.08 30.12
C ILE A 213 8.07 20.49 31.43
N MET A 214 8.66 19.29 31.37
CA MET A 214 8.98 18.49 32.55
C MET A 214 10.12 19.10 33.37
N PHE A 215 11.14 19.64 32.69
CA PHE A 215 12.41 20.12 33.28
C PHE A 215 12.37 21.58 33.75
N LEU A 216 11.25 22.29 33.51
CA LEU A 216 11.13 23.72 33.74
C LEU A 216 11.21 24.16 35.21
N PRO A 217 10.58 23.50 36.21
CA PRO A 217 10.63 23.97 37.60
C PRO A 217 12.07 24.07 38.13
N LYS A 218 12.90 23.08 37.80
CA LYS A 218 14.34 23.08 38.10
C LYS A 218 15.10 24.16 37.32
N ALA A 219 14.79 24.38 36.04
CA ALA A 219 15.38 25.47 35.27
C ALA A 219 15.09 26.85 35.91
N PHE A 220 13.90 27.02 36.50
CA PHE A 220 13.53 28.22 37.27
C PHE A 220 14.32 28.36 38.58
N LYS A 221 14.58 27.28 39.32
CA LYS A 221 15.48 27.29 40.49
C LYS A 221 16.94 27.57 40.12
N ASN A 222 17.44 26.98 39.03
CA ASN A 222 18.82 27.14 38.62
C ASN A 222 19.11 28.56 38.08
N GLY A 223 18.12 29.25 37.51
CA GLY A 223 18.26 30.61 36.97
C GLY A 223 17.72 31.73 37.85
N GLY A 224 16.81 31.42 38.78
CA GLY A 224 15.99 32.40 39.48
C GLY A 224 14.77 32.83 38.65
N MET A 225 13.70 33.26 39.34
CA MET A 225 12.35 33.39 38.77
C MET A 225 12.26 34.42 37.64
N LEU A 226 12.88 35.59 37.80
CA LEU A 226 12.81 36.69 36.82
C LEU A 226 13.68 36.39 35.60
N PHE A 227 14.91 35.93 35.82
CA PHE A 227 15.84 35.59 34.74
C PHE A 227 15.33 34.44 33.87
N SER A 228 14.73 33.40 34.48
CA SER A 228 14.22 32.23 33.76
C SER A 228 13.01 32.57 32.90
N ALA A 229 12.09 33.40 33.40
CA ALA A 229 10.95 33.89 32.62
C ALA A 229 11.39 34.75 31.42
N ILE A 230 12.34 35.67 31.62
CA ILE A 230 12.92 36.47 30.52
C ILE A 230 13.63 35.57 29.51
N THR A 231 14.41 34.58 29.98
CA THR A 231 15.15 33.65 29.14
C THR A 231 14.22 32.84 28.23
N LEU A 232 13.12 32.29 28.75
CA LEU A 232 12.15 31.54 27.94
C LEU A 232 11.49 32.41 26.87
N ILE A 233 11.11 33.66 27.20
CA ILE A 233 10.53 34.60 26.23
C ILE A 233 11.53 34.94 25.12
N VAL A 234 12.79 35.22 25.47
CA VAL A 234 13.86 35.53 24.51
C VAL A 234 14.19 34.32 23.64
N VAL A 235 14.41 33.14 24.23
CA VAL A 235 14.71 31.89 23.52
C VAL A 235 13.57 31.53 22.55
N SER A 236 12.31 31.67 22.97
CA SER A 236 11.14 31.45 22.11
C SER A 236 11.11 32.40 20.91
N ALA A 237 11.28 33.70 21.13
CA ALA A 237 11.30 34.70 20.05
C ALA A 237 12.45 34.47 19.05
N VAL A 238 13.64 34.13 19.56
CA VAL A 238 14.83 33.81 18.75
C VAL A 238 14.63 32.50 17.97
N THR A 239 13.99 31.49 18.57
CA THR A 239 13.62 30.23 17.92
C THR A 239 12.63 30.46 16.77
N MET A 240 11.58 31.26 17.01
CA MET A 240 10.61 31.63 15.98
C MET A 240 11.26 32.32 14.77
N ILE A 241 12.21 33.23 15.00
CA ILE A 241 12.98 33.89 13.93
C ILE A 241 13.77 32.84 13.11
N CYS A 242 14.39 31.85 13.75
CA CYS A 242 15.15 30.82 13.05
C CYS A 242 14.27 29.82 12.29
N PHE A 243 13.07 29.53 12.79
CA PHE A 243 12.07 28.77 12.03
C PHE A 243 11.63 29.55 10.78
N GLU A 244 11.36 30.85 10.87
CA GLU A 244 11.08 31.67 9.69
C GLU A 244 12.24 31.73 8.69
N MET A 245 13.49 31.81 9.16
CA MET A 245 14.69 31.73 8.29
C MET A 245 14.71 30.41 7.49
N LEU A 246 14.41 29.28 8.14
CA LEU A 246 14.36 27.96 7.47
C LEU A 246 13.18 27.87 6.48
N LEU A 247 12.00 28.39 6.86
CA LEU A 247 10.82 28.43 6.00
C LEU A 247 11.04 29.33 4.77
N ALA A 248 11.73 30.45 4.92
CA ALA A 248 12.13 31.33 3.82
C ALA A 248 13.12 30.64 2.87
N CYS A 249 14.07 29.85 3.39
CA CYS A 249 14.96 29.01 2.56
C CYS A 249 14.16 27.99 1.74
N ARG A 250 13.23 27.25 2.37
CA ARG A 250 12.34 26.30 1.68
C ARG A 250 11.47 26.97 0.62
N LYS A 251 10.98 28.19 0.89
CA LYS A 251 10.17 28.97 -0.06
C LYS A 251 10.97 29.46 -1.27
N LYS A 252 12.27 29.78 -1.12
CA LYS A 252 13.13 30.27 -2.22
C LYS A 252 13.73 29.14 -3.07
N TYR A 253 14.09 28.01 -2.46
CA TYR A 253 14.80 26.90 -3.12
C TYR A 253 13.95 25.66 -3.42
N GLY A 254 12.73 25.57 -2.86
CA GLY A 254 11.95 24.34 -2.88
C GLY A 254 12.63 23.22 -2.07
N GLY A 255 12.38 21.97 -2.45
CA GLY A 255 13.07 20.80 -1.90
C GLY A 255 12.30 19.99 -0.82
N GLY A 256 12.92 18.90 -0.40
CA GLY A 256 12.32 17.90 0.48
C GLY A 256 12.42 18.27 1.96
N GLY A 257 13.46 17.77 2.61
CA GLY A 257 13.71 17.92 4.05
C GLY A 257 14.78 18.96 4.41
N TYR A 258 15.13 19.02 5.70
CA TYR A 258 16.12 19.95 6.22
C TYR A 258 17.55 19.57 5.75
N GLY A 259 17.86 18.28 5.64
CA GLY A 259 19.11 17.78 5.07
C GLY A 259 19.22 18.10 3.57
N ASP A 260 18.12 17.97 2.82
CA ASP A 260 18.05 18.43 1.42
C ASP A 260 18.36 19.92 1.27
N LEU A 261 17.77 20.80 2.10
CA LEU A 261 18.03 22.25 2.03
C LEU A 261 19.52 22.56 2.28
N GLY A 262 20.15 21.87 3.23
CA GLY A 262 21.60 21.93 3.43
C GLY A 262 22.42 21.47 2.21
N GLN A 263 21.96 20.43 1.52
CA GLN A 263 22.58 19.94 0.28
C GLN A 263 22.41 20.89 -0.91
N ILE A 264 21.25 21.55 -1.03
CA ILE A 264 20.93 22.45 -2.15
C ILE A 264 21.67 23.79 -2.03
N ILE A 265 21.71 24.37 -0.82
CA ILE A 265 22.25 25.73 -0.60
C ILE A 265 23.78 25.72 -0.39
N VAL A 266 24.34 24.67 0.20
CA VAL A 266 25.79 24.62 0.57
C VAL A 266 26.48 23.34 0.12
N GLY A 267 25.81 22.19 0.14
CA GLY A 267 26.32 20.93 -0.39
C GLY A 267 26.36 19.76 0.59
N LYS A 268 26.80 18.60 0.11
CA LYS A 268 26.71 17.30 0.81
C LYS A 268 27.29 17.28 2.23
N ARG A 269 28.33 18.10 2.52
CA ARG A 269 28.92 18.21 3.87
C ARG A 269 27.94 18.81 4.90
N LEU A 270 27.19 19.84 4.55
CA LEU A 270 26.24 20.47 5.49
C LEU A 270 25.04 19.54 5.77
N ARG A 271 24.56 18.81 4.75
CA ARG A 271 23.56 17.73 4.95
C ARG A 271 24.02 16.72 6.00
N GLN A 272 25.27 16.26 5.91
CA GLN A 272 25.81 15.29 6.86
C GLN A 272 25.89 15.87 8.28
N LEU A 273 26.28 17.13 8.45
CA LEU A 273 26.29 17.81 9.75
C LEU A 273 24.87 17.95 10.34
N ILE A 274 23.88 18.38 9.54
CA ILE A 274 22.47 18.46 9.95
C ILE A 274 21.95 17.09 10.41
N LEU A 275 22.16 16.02 9.63
CA LEU A 275 21.70 14.68 9.97
C LEU A 275 22.41 14.09 11.21
N ILE A 276 23.71 14.35 11.38
CA ILE A 276 24.45 13.96 12.60
C ILE A 276 23.89 14.69 13.83
N SER A 277 23.65 16.00 13.74
CA SER A 277 23.10 16.78 14.85
C SER A 277 21.65 16.37 15.20
N ILE A 278 20.80 16.09 14.20
CA ILE A 278 19.45 15.52 14.42
C ILE A 278 19.56 14.18 15.16
N THR A 279 20.44 13.29 14.70
CA THR A 279 20.65 11.99 15.34
C THR A 279 21.08 12.15 16.80
N LEU A 280 21.98 13.10 17.07
CA LEU A 280 22.48 13.38 18.41
C LEU A 280 21.41 13.98 19.35
N SER A 281 20.58 14.92 18.87
CA SER A 281 19.51 15.49 19.70
C SER A 281 18.46 14.45 20.07
N GLN A 282 18.00 13.64 19.10
CA GLN A 282 17.00 12.60 19.37
C GLN A 282 17.54 11.50 20.32
N LEU A 283 18.81 11.09 20.19
CA LEU A 283 19.43 10.18 21.16
C LEU A 283 19.52 10.81 22.55
N GLY A 284 19.82 12.11 22.65
CA GLY A 284 19.78 12.85 23.92
C GLY A 284 18.39 12.85 24.55
N PHE A 285 17.34 13.11 23.76
CA PHE A 285 15.95 13.10 24.23
C PHE A 285 15.51 11.72 24.74
N VAL A 286 15.88 10.65 24.03
CA VAL A 286 15.66 9.27 24.47
C VAL A 286 16.37 8.99 25.80
N CYS A 287 17.62 9.44 25.97
CA CYS A 287 18.34 9.28 27.23
C CYS A 287 17.66 10.06 28.38
N ALA A 288 17.20 11.29 28.14
CA ALA A 288 16.47 12.08 29.14
C ALA A 288 15.12 11.42 29.51
N GLY A 289 14.39 10.86 28.55
CA GLY A 289 13.15 10.13 28.77
C GLY A 289 13.34 8.84 29.58
N LEU A 290 14.43 8.10 29.35
CA LEU A 290 14.82 6.90 30.10
C LEU A 290 15.12 7.22 31.58
N ILE A 291 15.87 8.29 31.85
CA ILE A 291 16.18 8.75 33.21
C ILE A 291 14.88 9.20 33.90
N PHE A 292 14.13 10.12 33.28
CA PHE A 292 12.87 10.64 33.81
C PHE A 292 11.89 9.52 34.18
N THR A 293 11.72 8.52 33.29
CA THR A 293 10.84 7.37 33.53
C THR A 293 11.34 6.52 34.70
N ALA A 294 12.67 6.36 34.85
CA ALA A 294 13.25 5.62 35.97
C ALA A 294 13.04 6.32 37.31
N GLU A 295 13.18 7.64 37.38
CA GLU A 295 13.05 8.42 38.63
C GLU A 295 11.58 8.57 39.08
N ASN A 296 10.65 8.73 38.14
CA ASN A 296 9.22 8.70 38.45
C ASN A 296 8.76 7.30 38.91
N LEU A 297 9.31 6.23 38.32
CA LEU A 297 9.05 4.85 38.76
C LEU A 297 9.68 4.56 40.13
N ALA A 298 10.91 5.01 40.40
CA ALA A 298 11.54 4.87 41.72
C ALA A 298 10.66 5.52 42.79
N SER A 299 10.34 6.80 42.59
CA SER A 299 9.48 7.59 43.49
C SER A 299 8.10 6.95 43.70
N PHE A 300 7.53 6.31 42.66
CA PHE A 300 6.28 5.56 42.77
C PHE A 300 6.43 4.27 43.59
N PHE A 301 7.49 3.48 43.36
CA PHE A 301 7.73 2.25 44.13
C PHE A 301 8.02 2.54 45.60
N ASP A 302 8.76 3.61 45.90
CA ASP A 302 9.00 4.09 47.27
C ASP A 302 7.68 4.46 47.97
N ALA A 303 6.79 5.18 47.27
CA ALA A 303 5.50 5.62 47.81
C ALA A 303 4.44 4.51 47.95
N VAL A 304 4.57 3.41 47.20
CA VAL A 304 3.59 2.31 47.17
C VAL A 304 4.07 1.04 47.90
N THR A 305 5.38 0.88 48.14
CA THR A 305 5.97 -0.38 48.61
C THR A 305 6.97 -0.20 49.78
N PRO A 306 6.56 0.39 50.94
CA PRO A 306 7.50 0.93 51.94
C PRO A 306 8.41 -0.09 52.62
N ASP A 307 7.94 -1.34 52.77
CA ASP A 307 8.67 -2.40 53.50
C ASP A 307 9.69 -3.17 52.63
N SER A 308 9.77 -2.86 51.34
CA SER A 308 10.65 -3.53 50.37
C SER A 308 11.74 -2.58 49.86
N LYS A 309 12.98 -3.06 49.76
CA LYS A 309 14.08 -2.25 49.19
C LYS A 309 13.76 -1.94 47.72
N PRO A 310 13.62 -0.65 47.34
CA PRO A 310 13.26 -0.27 45.99
C PRO A 310 14.41 -0.54 45.01
N LEU A 311 14.07 -0.68 43.73
CA LEU A 311 15.05 -0.74 42.65
C LEU A 311 15.55 0.68 42.37
N GLY A 312 16.84 0.93 42.62
CA GLY A 312 17.45 2.23 42.29
C GLY A 312 17.40 2.54 40.80
N THR A 313 17.47 3.83 40.45
CA THR A 313 17.26 4.39 39.10
C THR A 313 17.94 3.57 37.98
N ASN A 314 19.22 3.23 38.13
CA ASN A 314 19.96 2.47 37.12
C ASN A 314 19.45 1.03 36.90
N ALA A 315 18.86 0.40 37.93
CA ALA A 315 18.19 -0.90 37.77
C ALA A 315 16.84 -0.74 37.04
N LEU A 316 16.11 0.35 37.28
CA LEU A 316 14.87 0.66 36.55
C LEU A 316 15.11 1.05 35.09
N ILE A 317 16.22 1.73 34.77
CA ILE A 317 16.68 1.89 33.38
C ILE A 317 16.92 0.50 32.75
N GLY A 318 17.59 -0.41 33.47
CA GLY A 318 17.77 -1.80 33.03
C GLY A 318 16.45 -2.54 32.74
N VAL A 319 15.43 -2.36 33.58
CA VAL A 319 14.08 -2.92 33.35
C VAL A 319 13.40 -2.30 32.13
N GLN A 320 13.52 -0.99 31.93
CA GLN A 320 12.98 -0.33 30.73
C GLN A 320 13.59 -0.88 29.43
N LEU A 321 14.90 -1.17 29.40
CA LEU A 321 15.55 -1.76 28.21
C LEU A 321 14.92 -3.10 27.80
N VAL A 322 14.51 -3.94 28.75
CA VAL A 322 13.84 -5.22 28.47
C VAL A 322 12.49 -5.01 27.76
N VAL A 323 11.79 -3.90 28.03
CA VAL A 323 10.53 -3.52 27.38
C VAL A 323 10.78 -2.81 26.04
N LEU A 324 11.79 -1.94 25.98
CA LEU A 324 12.08 -1.08 24.83
C LEU A 324 12.78 -1.81 23.68
N ILE A 325 13.60 -2.83 23.93
CA ILE A 325 14.25 -3.62 22.86
C ILE A 325 13.19 -4.29 21.95
N PRO A 326 12.18 -5.01 22.46
CA PRO A 326 11.06 -5.50 21.64
C PRO A 326 10.28 -4.40 20.91
N LEU A 327 10.04 -3.25 21.55
CA LEU A 327 9.31 -2.14 20.93
C LEU A 327 10.12 -1.47 19.80
N ALA A 328 11.45 -1.42 19.90
CA ALA A 328 12.33 -0.92 18.84
C ALA A 328 12.39 -1.83 17.58
N PHE A 329 11.86 -3.07 17.67
CA PHE A 329 11.70 -3.95 16.50
C PHE A 329 10.43 -3.64 15.69
N ILE A 330 9.55 -2.75 16.16
CA ILE A 330 8.39 -2.28 15.41
C ILE A 330 8.87 -1.39 14.25
N ARG A 331 8.72 -1.87 13.00
CA ARG A 331 9.08 -1.12 11.79
C ARG A 331 8.08 -0.01 11.46
N ASN A 332 6.80 -0.35 11.43
CA ASN A 332 5.73 0.59 11.09
C ASN A 332 5.18 1.26 12.36
N ILE A 333 5.51 2.54 12.52
CA ILE A 333 5.26 3.34 13.73
C ILE A 333 3.78 3.60 14.01
N SER A 334 2.91 3.58 12.99
CA SER A 334 1.45 3.79 13.15
C SER A 334 0.81 2.82 14.17
N LYS A 335 1.39 1.63 14.33
CA LYS A 335 0.96 0.59 15.29
C LYS A 335 1.07 1.01 16.76
N LEU A 336 1.82 2.08 17.07
CA LEU A 336 1.90 2.68 18.42
C LEU A 336 0.83 3.76 18.67
N GLY A 337 0.02 4.12 17.67
CA GLY A 337 -0.97 5.20 17.72
C GLY A 337 -1.88 5.20 18.97
N PRO A 338 -2.64 4.13 19.24
CA PRO A 338 -3.57 4.09 20.38
C PRO A 338 -2.87 4.23 21.74
N ALA A 339 -1.66 3.67 21.90
CA ALA A 339 -0.93 3.71 23.15
C ALA A 339 -0.37 5.10 23.44
N ALA A 340 0.13 5.80 22.42
CA ALA A 340 0.62 7.16 22.58
C ALA A 340 -0.52 8.21 22.62
N LEU A 341 -1.74 7.89 22.15
CA LEU A 341 -2.94 8.72 22.38
C LEU A 341 -3.33 8.72 23.85
N LEU A 342 -3.28 7.55 24.48
CA LEU A 342 -3.50 7.41 25.92
C LEU A 342 -2.44 8.18 26.73
N ALA A 343 -1.19 8.25 26.23
CA ALA A 343 -0.12 9.06 26.81
C ALA A 343 -0.42 10.57 26.82
N ASP A 344 -0.90 11.15 25.70
CA ASP A 344 -1.30 12.56 25.63
C ASP A 344 -2.36 12.92 26.69
N ILE A 345 -3.35 12.04 26.90
CA ILE A 345 -4.43 12.23 27.88
C ILE A 345 -3.86 12.27 29.31
N PHE A 346 -2.93 11.37 29.64
CA PHE A 346 -2.28 11.36 30.96
C PHE A 346 -1.41 12.61 31.19
N ILE A 347 -0.77 13.13 30.15
CA ILE A 347 -0.02 14.40 30.22
C ILE A 347 -0.96 15.57 30.52
N LEU A 348 -2.10 15.68 29.82
CA LEU A 348 -3.08 16.74 30.07
C LEU A 348 -3.70 16.68 31.48
N ILE A 349 -3.97 15.47 32.00
CA ILE A 349 -4.43 15.28 33.38
C ILE A 349 -3.36 15.74 34.38
N GLY A 350 -2.09 15.38 34.15
CA GLY A 350 -0.97 15.84 34.98
C GLY A 350 -0.84 17.37 35.01
N LEU A 351 -0.86 18.01 33.84
CA LEU A 351 -0.79 19.48 33.75
C LEU A 351 -1.98 20.17 34.43
N THR A 352 -3.19 19.63 34.28
CA THR A 352 -4.39 20.17 34.97
C THR A 352 -4.24 20.06 36.49
N TYR A 353 -3.68 18.96 37.00
CA TYR A 353 -3.42 18.78 38.43
C TYR A 353 -2.36 19.75 38.96
N ILE A 354 -1.28 19.97 38.21
CA ILE A 354 -0.21 20.94 38.55
C ILE A 354 -0.79 22.34 38.75
N TYR A 355 -1.49 22.89 37.75
CA TYR A 355 -2.14 24.20 37.86
C TYR A 355 -3.12 24.28 39.03
N TRP A 356 -3.95 23.26 39.23
CA TRP A 356 -4.93 23.25 40.31
C TRP A 356 -4.26 23.25 41.70
N PHE A 357 -3.22 22.43 41.91
CA PHE A 357 -2.54 22.33 43.19
C PHE A 357 -1.72 23.58 43.50
N ASP A 358 -0.89 24.04 42.56
CA ASP A 358 0.00 25.20 42.81
C ASP A 358 -0.81 26.47 43.12
N ILE A 359 -1.83 26.78 42.32
CA ILE A 359 -2.72 27.91 42.58
C ILE A 359 -3.45 27.75 43.92
N SER A 360 -3.90 26.52 44.25
CA SER A 360 -4.54 26.23 45.54
C SER A 360 -3.59 26.34 46.74
N TRP A 361 -2.30 26.05 46.58
CA TRP A 361 -1.28 26.16 47.63
C TRP A 361 -0.92 27.62 47.86
N ILE A 362 -0.59 28.34 46.78
CA ILE A 362 -0.22 29.77 46.81
C ILE A 362 -1.37 30.61 47.41
N SER A 363 -2.61 30.31 47.01
CA SER A 363 -3.80 30.98 47.55
C SER A 363 -4.09 30.68 49.03
N LYS A 364 -3.66 29.52 49.56
CA LYS A 364 -3.85 29.16 50.98
C LYS A 364 -2.72 29.70 51.87
N ASN A 365 -1.51 29.76 51.33
CA ASN A 365 -0.31 30.17 52.06
C ASN A 365 -0.03 31.68 51.96
N GLY A 366 -0.84 32.42 51.18
CA GLY A 366 -0.83 33.89 51.13
C GLY A 366 0.22 34.49 50.20
N GLY A 367 0.86 33.69 49.35
CA GLY A 367 1.92 34.12 48.44
C GLY A 367 2.80 32.96 47.97
N PHE A 368 3.89 33.30 47.27
CA PHE A 368 4.93 32.33 46.91
C PHE A 368 5.81 31.94 48.11
N HIS A 369 6.55 30.84 47.99
CA HIS A 369 7.51 30.36 48.98
C HIS A 369 8.64 31.37 49.25
N SER A 370 9.13 31.44 50.49
CA SER A 370 10.08 32.48 50.93
C SER A 370 11.52 32.30 50.43
N SER A 371 11.89 31.12 49.93
CA SER A 371 13.22 30.80 49.38
C SER A 371 13.30 30.91 47.85
N ILE A 372 12.71 31.96 47.30
CA ILE A 372 12.70 32.25 45.86
C ILE A 372 13.70 33.35 45.54
N GLU A 373 14.67 33.03 44.69
CA GLU A 373 15.60 34.01 44.13
C GLU A 373 15.08 34.54 42.80
N LEU A 374 15.25 35.84 42.54
CA LEU A 374 14.90 36.44 41.24
C LEU A 374 15.96 36.11 40.16
N PHE A 375 17.22 35.93 40.57
CA PHE A 375 18.35 35.52 39.74
C PHE A 375 19.35 34.72 40.60
N ASN A 376 19.67 33.50 40.18
CA ASN A 376 20.70 32.65 40.81
C ASN A 376 22.03 32.79 40.04
N PRO A 377 23.06 33.45 40.60
CA PRO A 377 24.31 33.73 39.89
C PRO A 377 25.23 32.51 39.70
N ARG A 378 24.91 31.33 40.26
CA ARG A 378 25.73 30.12 40.15
C ARG A 378 25.35 29.27 38.93
N ASP A 379 24.07 28.97 38.79
CA ASP A 379 23.59 27.89 37.90
C ASP A 379 22.78 28.40 36.68
N TRP A 380 22.65 29.73 36.50
CA TRP A 380 21.84 30.36 35.44
C TRP A 380 22.15 29.91 34.00
N THR A 381 23.36 29.42 33.75
CA THR A 381 23.75 28.90 32.44
C THR A 381 23.02 27.60 32.09
N MET A 382 22.64 26.80 33.10
CA MET A 382 21.85 25.57 32.89
C MET A 382 20.44 25.90 32.39
N THR A 383 19.84 26.99 32.89
CA THR A 383 18.52 27.48 32.46
C THR A 383 18.48 27.81 30.97
N ILE A 384 19.57 28.34 30.40
CA ILE A 384 19.68 28.60 28.96
C ILE A 384 19.67 27.28 28.18
N GLY A 385 20.46 26.28 28.61
CA GLY A 385 20.47 24.96 28.00
C GLY A 385 19.09 24.28 28.04
N SER A 386 18.44 24.29 29.20
CA SER A 386 17.10 23.72 29.38
C SER A 386 16.02 24.48 28.59
N ALA A 387 16.07 25.82 28.52
CA ALA A 387 15.14 26.59 27.71
C ALA A 387 15.27 26.28 26.20
N ILE A 388 16.50 26.10 25.72
CA ILE A 388 16.78 25.71 24.33
C ILE A 388 16.31 24.28 24.03
N PHE A 389 16.48 23.36 24.99
CA PHE A 389 15.92 22.00 24.91
C PHE A 389 14.39 22.03 24.85
N THR A 390 13.75 22.83 25.70
CA THR A 390 12.28 22.93 25.80
C THR A 390 11.61 23.54 24.56
N PHE A 391 12.31 24.38 23.79
CA PHE A 391 11.82 24.93 22.51
C PHE A 391 12.37 24.22 21.26
N GLU A 392 13.03 23.06 21.40
CA GLU A 392 13.38 22.23 20.24
C GLU A 392 12.12 21.60 19.62
N GLY A 393 12.12 21.48 18.30
CA GLY A 393 11.05 20.87 17.51
C GLY A 393 11.25 21.05 15.99
N ILE A 394 12.45 21.44 15.53
CA ILE A 394 12.72 21.84 14.14
C ILE A 394 12.48 20.68 13.16
N GLY A 395 12.63 19.44 13.63
CA GLY A 395 12.31 18.23 12.88
C GLY A 395 10.84 18.07 12.50
N LEU A 396 9.89 18.67 13.25
CA LEU A 396 8.46 18.55 12.95
C LEU A 396 7.88 19.77 12.20
N ILE A 397 8.60 20.90 12.19
CA ILE A 397 8.21 22.13 11.46
C ILE A 397 8.00 21.88 9.96
N LEU A 398 8.98 21.28 9.27
CA LEU A 398 8.86 21.08 7.81
C LEU A 398 7.81 20.02 7.43
N PRO A 399 7.71 18.85 8.10
CA PRO A 399 6.65 17.88 7.85
C PRO A 399 5.24 18.46 8.03
N ILE A 400 4.98 19.13 9.17
CA ILE A 400 3.65 19.69 9.46
C ILE A 400 3.26 20.72 8.39
N GLN A 401 4.18 21.61 7.98
CA GLN A 401 3.90 22.57 6.91
C GLN A 401 3.48 21.87 5.60
N SER A 402 4.13 20.76 5.22
CA SER A 402 3.72 19.99 4.03
C SER A 402 2.42 19.20 4.21
N SER A 403 2.00 18.90 5.44
CA SER A 403 0.70 18.27 5.71
C SER A 403 -0.49 19.23 5.62
N MET A 404 -0.25 20.55 5.56
CA MET A 404 -1.31 21.56 5.50
C MET A 404 -1.93 21.72 4.11
N LYS A 405 -3.24 21.97 4.11
CA LYS A 405 -4.00 22.40 2.92
C LYS A 405 -3.68 23.83 2.46
N GLN A 406 -3.12 24.65 3.35
CA GLN A 406 -2.73 26.04 3.10
C GLN A 406 -1.34 26.38 3.71
N PRO A 407 -0.23 25.86 3.15
CA PRO A 407 1.12 26.03 3.71
C PRO A 407 1.57 27.48 3.91
N GLU A 408 1.01 28.42 3.15
CA GLU A 408 1.20 29.87 3.25
C GLU A 408 0.63 30.50 4.53
N HIS A 409 -0.24 29.80 5.26
CA HIS A 409 -0.75 30.24 6.58
C HIS A 409 0.04 29.68 7.77
N PHE A 410 0.97 28.73 7.52
CA PHE A 410 1.75 28.06 8.56
C PHE A 410 2.55 29.03 9.44
N SER A 411 3.18 30.06 8.88
CA SER A 411 3.95 31.08 9.63
C SER A 411 3.12 31.74 10.76
N LYS A 412 1.91 32.21 10.43
CA LYS A 412 0.99 32.83 11.40
C LYS A 412 0.49 31.83 12.45
N LEU A 413 0.26 30.58 12.03
CA LEU A 413 -0.16 29.49 12.90
C LEU A 413 0.94 29.13 13.91
N LEU A 414 2.18 28.97 13.43
CA LEU A 414 3.36 28.69 14.22
C LEU A 414 3.64 29.79 15.25
N LEU A 415 3.55 31.07 14.84
CA LEU A 415 3.67 32.21 15.76
C LEU A 415 2.62 32.14 16.90
N THR A 416 1.37 31.82 16.56
CA THR A 416 0.28 31.70 17.53
C THR A 416 0.53 30.57 18.53
N VAL A 417 0.98 29.41 18.04
CA VAL A 417 1.33 28.27 18.91
C VAL A 417 2.54 28.59 19.78
N MET A 418 3.62 29.16 19.23
CA MET A 418 4.82 29.53 20.01
C MET A 418 4.47 30.50 21.14
N VAL A 419 3.62 31.51 20.91
CA VAL A 419 3.16 32.43 21.97
C VAL A 419 2.38 31.68 23.05
N ILE A 420 1.42 30.82 22.70
CA ILE A 420 0.62 30.04 23.67
C ILE A 420 1.53 29.13 24.52
N ILE A 421 2.47 28.44 23.88
CA ILE A 421 3.40 27.54 24.57
C ILE A 421 4.36 28.31 25.47
N THR A 422 4.83 29.48 25.04
CA THR A 422 5.69 30.35 25.88
C THR A 422 4.97 30.79 27.14
N VAL A 423 3.67 31.13 27.05
CA VAL A 423 2.84 31.41 28.22
C VAL A 423 2.77 30.17 29.12
N VAL A 424 2.35 29.02 28.59
CA VAL A 424 2.17 27.77 29.37
C VAL A 424 3.46 27.32 30.08
N PHE A 425 4.60 27.36 29.40
CA PHE A 425 5.90 26.99 29.96
C PHE A 425 6.36 27.99 31.03
N THR A 426 6.17 29.29 30.80
CA THR A 426 6.51 30.32 31.79
C THR A 426 5.62 30.21 33.02
N SER A 427 4.31 29.97 32.86
CA SER A 427 3.39 29.85 34.00
C SER A 427 3.60 28.57 34.81
N VAL A 428 3.87 27.40 34.20
CA VAL A 428 4.22 26.19 34.98
C VAL A 428 5.53 26.39 35.74
N GLY A 429 6.57 26.94 35.10
CA GLY A 429 7.84 27.17 35.77
C GLY A 429 7.75 28.16 36.94
N VAL A 430 7.02 29.27 36.76
CA VAL A 430 6.74 30.25 37.83
C VAL A 430 5.88 29.65 38.94
N LEU A 431 4.84 28.87 38.62
CA LEU A 431 3.95 28.28 39.62
C LEU A 431 4.67 27.22 40.46
N CYS A 432 5.34 26.24 39.85
CA CYS A 432 5.99 25.18 40.60
C CYS A 432 7.17 25.72 41.45
N TYR A 433 8.02 26.61 40.91
CA TYR A 433 9.05 27.25 41.74
C TYR A 433 8.44 28.19 42.80
N GLY A 434 7.29 28.81 42.48
CA GLY A 434 6.45 29.58 43.40
C GLY A 434 5.92 28.78 44.60
N THR A 435 5.54 27.52 44.39
CA THR A 435 5.07 26.60 45.44
C THR A 435 6.22 25.99 46.24
N PHE A 436 7.23 25.44 45.57
CA PHE A 436 8.21 24.53 46.18
C PHE A 436 9.56 25.19 46.52
N GLY A 437 9.88 26.35 45.91
CA GLY A 437 11.11 27.11 46.15
C GLY A 437 12.37 26.26 46.00
N GLU A 438 13.27 26.35 46.98
CA GLU A 438 14.49 25.53 47.06
C GLU A 438 14.24 24.01 47.00
N ASN A 439 13.07 23.50 47.37
CA ASN A 439 12.82 22.05 47.40
C ASN A 439 12.47 21.47 46.01
N VAL A 440 12.46 22.27 44.94
CA VAL A 440 12.01 21.79 43.63
C VAL A 440 12.99 20.78 42.99
N SER A 441 12.42 19.64 42.58
CA SER A 441 13.01 18.51 41.86
C SER A 441 13.08 18.75 40.34
N VAL A 442 13.70 17.84 39.60
CA VAL A 442 13.84 17.94 38.13
C VAL A 442 12.55 17.54 37.41
N GLU A 443 11.80 16.57 37.95
CA GLU A 443 10.49 16.13 37.47
C GLU A 443 9.41 16.99 38.11
N VAL A 444 8.42 17.45 37.35
CA VAL A 444 7.32 18.25 37.93
C VAL A 444 6.54 17.44 38.98
N ILE A 445 6.26 16.16 38.72
CA ILE A 445 5.31 15.37 39.52
C ILE A 445 5.88 14.93 40.88
N THR A 446 7.19 14.72 40.99
CA THR A 446 7.84 14.27 42.25
C THR A 446 7.79 15.34 43.35
N ASN A 447 7.54 16.61 43.01
CA ASN A 447 7.32 17.68 43.98
C ASN A 447 5.99 17.54 44.76
N PHE A 448 4.99 16.85 44.20
CA PHE A 448 3.66 16.79 44.79
C PHE A 448 3.56 15.69 45.87
N PRO A 449 2.62 15.82 46.84
CA PRO A 449 2.56 14.92 47.99
C PRO A 449 2.31 13.45 47.61
N GLN A 450 3.36 12.64 47.70
CA GLN A 450 3.37 11.18 47.42
C GLN A 450 2.49 10.34 48.37
N SER A 451 1.85 10.97 49.36
CA SER A 451 0.79 10.38 50.18
C SER A 451 -0.58 10.32 49.46
N SER A 452 -0.73 11.06 48.37
CA SER A 452 -1.95 11.10 47.56
C SER A 452 -1.95 9.97 46.53
N LYS A 453 -2.90 9.03 46.67
CA LYS A 453 -3.12 7.95 45.68
C LYS A 453 -3.37 8.48 44.26
N LEU A 454 -3.89 9.71 44.12
CA LEU A 454 -4.07 10.36 42.82
C LEU A 454 -2.73 10.83 42.24
N VAL A 455 -1.83 11.41 43.04
CA VAL A 455 -0.49 11.80 42.60
C VAL A 455 0.28 10.56 42.14
N ASN A 456 0.28 9.50 42.95
CA ASN A 456 1.03 8.27 42.63
C ASN A 456 0.47 7.59 41.37
N ALA A 457 -0.86 7.58 41.18
CA ALA A 457 -1.48 7.09 39.96
C ALA A 457 -1.10 7.94 38.73
N VAL A 458 -1.17 9.28 38.83
CA VAL A 458 -0.75 10.18 37.74
C VAL A 458 0.73 10.00 37.42
N GLN A 459 1.61 9.91 38.42
CA GLN A 459 3.06 9.70 38.27
C GLN A 459 3.38 8.39 37.54
N PHE A 460 2.71 7.28 37.91
CA PHE A 460 2.86 6.00 37.21
C PHE A 460 2.37 6.07 35.77
N LEU A 461 1.17 6.60 35.53
CA LEU A 461 0.59 6.73 34.19
C LEU A 461 1.42 7.65 33.29
N TYR A 462 2.01 8.70 33.85
CA TYR A 462 2.89 9.65 33.16
C TYR A 462 4.28 9.05 32.87
N ALA A 463 4.83 8.23 33.76
CA ALA A 463 6.04 7.45 33.48
C ALA A 463 5.80 6.43 32.35
N MET A 464 4.65 5.75 32.35
CA MET A 464 4.26 4.85 31.24
C MET A 464 4.00 5.62 29.93
N ALA A 465 3.45 6.83 30.00
CA ALA A 465 3.28 7.72 28.84
C ALA A 465 4.62 8.05 28.16
N VAL A 466 5.65 8.44 28.94
CA VAL A 466 7.00 8.71 28.41
C VAL A 466 7.68 7.43 27.91
N LEU A 467 7.52 6.30 28.61
CA LEU A 467 8.05 5.01 28.17
C LEU A 467 7.49 4.58 26.79
N VAL A 468 6.19 4.79 26.56
CA VAL A 468 5.52 4.52 25.27
C VAL A 468 5.91 5.54 24.19
N GLY A 469 6.23 6.78 24.55
CA GLY A 469 6.78 7.79 23.64
C GLY A 469 8.25 7.55 23.24
N THR A 470 9.01 6.81 24.06
CA THR A 470 10.46 6.63 23.86
C THR A 470 10.82 5.95 22.52
N PRO A 471 10.15 4.87 22.07
CA PRO A 471 10.36 4.31 20.72
C PRO A 471 10.07 5.29 19.57
N VAL A 472 9.10 6.20 19.75
CA VAL A 472 8.72 7.21 18.75
C VAL A 472 9.82 8.26 18.60
N GLN A 473 10.40 8.72 19.71
CA GLN A 473 11.56 9.64 19.72
C GLN A 473 12.84 8.96 19.21
N LEU A 474 13.01 7.65 19.43
CA LEU A 474 14.18 6.90 18.98
C LEU A 474 14.15 6.58 17.47
N PHE A 475 12.96 6.52 16.86
CA PHE A 475 12.79 6.11 15.46
C PHE A 475 13.61 6.94 14.45
N PRO A 476 13.62 8.29 14.47
CA PRO A 476 14.40 9.07 13.50
C PRO A 476 15.91 8.84 13.62
N ALA A 477 16.43 8.69 14.84
CA ALA A 477 17.84 8.38 15.07
C ALA A 477 18.20 6.96 14.60
N MET A 478 17.38 5.96 14.93
CA MET A 478 17.57 4.58 14.46
C MET A 478 17.65 4.54 12.94
N ARG A 479 16.67 5.12 12.23
CA ARG A 479 16.63 5.04 10.76
C ARG A 479 17.75 5.85 10.11
N THR A 480 18.07 7.04 10.61
CA THR A 480 19.15 7.88 10.04
C THR A 480 20.52 7.19 10.13
N ILE A 481 20.77 6.42 11.20
CA ILE A 481 21.99 5.60 11.31
C ILE A 481 21.86 4.31 10.48
N GLU A 482 20.71 3.63 10.52
CA GLU A 482 20.50 2.37 9.79
C GLU A 482 20.69 2.55 8.28
N LEU A 483 20.08 3.57 7.68
CA LEU A 483 20.25 3.94 6.27
C LEU A 483 21.72 4.24 5.90
N LYS A 484 22.53 4.70 6.87
CA LYS A 484 23.96 5.00 6.66
C LYS A 484 24.88 3.78 6.82
N ILE A 485 24.42 2.72 7.49
CA ILE A 485 25.20 1.49 7.75
C ILE A 485 24.78 0.34 6.82
N PHE A 486 23.50 0.25 6.48
CA PHE A 486 22.89 -0.86 5.74
C PHE A 486 22.21 -0.43 4.43
N GLY A 487 22.31 0.84 4.04
CA GLY A 487 21.59 1.38 2.88
C GLY A 487 20.07 1.27 3.02
N ARG A 488 19.36 1.21 1.90
CA ARG A 488 17.92 0.90 1.87
C ARG A 488 17.60 -0.60 1.98
N ALA A 489 18.60 -1.47 1.98
CA ALA A 489 18.45 -2.92 1.85
C ALA A 489 17.42 -3.56 2.81
N SER A 490 16.58 -4.46 2.29
CA SER A 490 15.41 -4.97 3.02
C SER A 490 15.62 -6.33 3.69
N GLY A 491 15.33 -6.37 5.00
CA GLY A 491 15.20 -7.61 5.76
C GLY A 491 13.87 -8.34 5.49
N ARG A 492 13.51 -8.52 4.21
CA ARG A 492 12.39 -9.35 3.73
C ARG A 492 12.89 -10.52 2.87
N ARG A 493 13.84 -10.30 1.95
CA ARG A 493 14.53 -11.37 1.19
C ARG A 493 15.55 -12.15 2.03
N ASP A 494 16.28 -11.48 2.93
CA ASP A 494 17.29 -12.13 3.79
C ASP A 494 16.97 -12.03 5.29
N SER A 495 16.85 -13.20 5.93
CA SER A 495 16.66 -13.37 7.38
C SER A 495 17.91 -12.93 8.17
N LEU A 496 19.11 -13.12 7.63
CA LEU A 496 20.36 -12.74 8.28
C LEU A 496 20.49 -11.21 8.34
N THR A 497 20.10 -10.49 7.30
CA THR A 497 19.98 -9.03 7.24
C THR A 497 18.88 -8.50 8.15
N LYS A 498 17.73 -9.19 8.26
CA LYS A 498 16.70 -8.89 9.26
C LYS A 498 17.25 -8.98 10.70
N TRP A 499 18.04 -10.01 11.01
CA TRP A 499 18.68 -10.15 12.32
C TRP A 499 19.83 -9.16 12.55
N LYS A 500 20.63 -8.81 11.52
CA LYS A 500 21.61 -7.71 11.59
C LYS A 500 20.96 -6.38 11.98
N LYS A 501 19.86 -5.99 11.31
CA LYS A 501 19.10 -4.76 11.64
C LYS A 501 18.56 -4.79 13.07
N ASN A 502 17.94 -5.90 13.50
CA ASN A 502 17.42 -6.03 14.87
C ASN A 502 18.55 -6.00 15.92
N ALA A 503 19.70 -6.62 15.66
CA ALA A 503 20.87 -6.55 16.52
C ALA A 503 21.42 -5.12 16.63
N PHE A 504 21.50 -4.39 15.51
CA PHE A 504 21.88 -2.97 15.50
C PHE A 504 20.91 -2.10 16.33
N ARG A 505 19.59 -2.23 16.12
CA ARG A 505 18.57 -1.51 16.91
C ARG A 505 18.69 -1.85 18.41
N THR A 506 18.95 -3.12 18.75
CA THR A 506 19.23 -3.55 20.13
C THR A 506 20.45 -2.85 20.72
N VAL A 507 21.57 -2.80 19.98
CA VAL A 507 22.81 -2.11 20.41
C VAL A 507 22.57 -0.62 20.64
N LEU A 508 21.78 0.05 19.78
CA LEU A 508 21.48 1.48 19.96
C LEU A 508 20.60 1.74 21.19
N VAL A 509 19.58 0.91 21.44
CA VAL A 509 18.75 0.98 22.65
C VAL A 509 19.59 0.77 23.91
N VAL A 510 20.47 -0.24 23.92
CA VAL A 510 21.39 -0.51 25.04
C VAL A 510 22.39 0.62 25.24
N PHE A 511 22.94 1.20 24.16
CA PHE A 511 23.83 2.36 24.22
C PHE A 511 23.15 3.56 24.89
N SER A 512 21.94 3.92 24.47
CA SER A 512 21.15 4.98 25.11
C SER A 512 20.87 4.67 26.59
N GLY A 513 20.61 3.40 26.94
CA GLY A 513 20.47 2.96 28.33
C GLY A 513 21.74 3.13 29.18
N VAL A 514 22.91 2.84 28.61
CA VAL A 514 24.20 3.05 29.29
C VAL A 514 24.50 4.53 29.48
N VAL A 515 24.27 5.36 28.44
CA VAL A 515 24.43 6.82 28.54
C VAL A 515 23.47 7.41 29.57
N ALA A 516 22.20 6.98 29.57
CA ALA A 516 21.21 7.34 30.57
C ALA A 516 21.66 6.96 31.99
N ALA A 517 22.17 5.75 32.21
CA ALA A 517 22.64 5.31 33.53
C ALA A 517 23.89 6.05 34.06
N PHE A 518 24.67 6.71 33.18
CA PHE A 518 25.70 7.67 33.59
C PHE A 518 25.12 9.07 33.89
N GLY A 519 24.17 9.55 33.08
CA GLY A 519 23.50 10.84 33.28
C GLY A 519 22.50 10.88 34.44
N ALA A 520 22.03 9.73 34.92
CA ALA A 520 20.94 9.57 35.89
C ALA A 520 21.17 10.16 37.30
N ASN A 521 22.35 10.72 37.60
CA ASN A 521 22.61 11.40 38.88
C ASN A 521 22.46 12.93 38.77
N ASP A 522 22.39 13.47 37.54
CA ASP A 522 22.48 14.90 37.23
C ASP A 522 21.61 15.25 36.00
N LEU A 523 20.34 14.84 36.01
CA LEU A 523 19.42 14.96 34.87
C LEU A 523 19.30 16.39 34.31
N ASP A 524 19.32 17.42 35.15
CA ASP A 524 19.23 18.81 34.71
C ASP A 524 20.49 19.31 33.99
N LYS A 525 21.68 18.89 34.46
CA LYS A 525 22.94 19.14 33.74
C LYS A 525 22.97 18.37 32.43
N PHE A 526 22.48 17.12 32.41
CA PHE A 526 22.42 16.30 31.21
C PHE A 526 21.49 16.91 30.13
N VAL A 527 20.32 17.40 30.53
CA VAL A 527 19.38 18.14 29.66
C VAL A 527 20.00 19.45 29.14
N ALA A 528 20.66 20.22 30.00
CA ALA A 528 21.36 21.44 29.60
C ALA A 528 22.53 21.17 28.61
N LEU A 529 23.22 20.03 28.75
CA LEU A 529 24.28 19.59 27.84
C LEU A 529 23.74 19.23 26.44
N ILE A 530 22.58 18.55 26.38
CA ILE A 530 21.91 18.24 25.09
C ILE A 530 21.45 19.54 24.42
N GLY A 531 20.76 20.41 25.17
CA GLY A 531 20.28 21.71 24.68
C GLY A 531 21.41 22.59 24.14
N SER A 532 22.53 22.68 24.86
CA SER A 532 23.69 23.46 24.45
C SER A 532 24.45 22.87 23.26
N PHE A 533 24.80 21.58 23.29
CA PHE A 533 25.71 20.99 22.30
C PHE A 533 24.99 20.46 21.04
N ALA A 534 23.83 19.82 21.18
CA ALA A 534 23.12 19.20 20.06
C ALA A 534 22.08 20.14 19.43
N CYS A 535 21.33 20.89 20.26
CA CYS A 535 20.20 21.69 19.77
C CYS A 535 20.63 23.07 19.23
N VAL A 536 21.64 23.74 19.81
CA VAL A 536 22.09 25.07 19.32
C VAL A 536 22.54 25.08 17.85
N PRO A 537 23.33 24.11 17.35
CA PRO A 537 23.69 24.04 15.94
C PRO A 537 22.46 23.92 15.03
N LEU A 538 21.50 23.04 15.40
CA LEU A 538 20.27 22.80 14.66
C LEU A 538 19.33 24.00 14.63
N VAL A 539 19.08 24.62 15.78
CA VAL A 539 18.00 25.62 15.90
C VAL A 539 18.49 27.02 15.52
N TYR A 540 19.75 27.39 15.78
CA TYR A 540 20.22 28.77 15.60
C TYR A 540 21.31 28.94 14.53
N ILE A 541 22.32 28.04 14.51
CA ILE A 541 23.48 28.23 13.62
C ILE A 541 23.13 27.84 12.17
N TYR A 542 22.58 26.65 11.96
CA TYR A 542 22.30 26.14 10.61
C TYR A 542 21.20 26.93 9.86
N PRO A 543 20.06 27.36 10.45
CA PRO A 543 19.06 28.17 9.74
C PRO A 543 19.61 29.54 9.33
N ALA A 544 20.33 30.23 10.22
CA ALA A 544 20.96 31.51 9.92
C ALA A 544 22.05 31.38 8.83
N TYR A 545 22.83 30.30 8.83
CA TYR A 545 23.84 30.04 7.80
C TYR A 545 23.21 29.79 6.41
N LEU A 546 22.13 29.01 6.34
CA LEU A 546 21.38 28.78 5.10
C LEU A 546 20.72 30.07 4.60
N HIS A 547 20.16 30.87 5.50
CA HIS A 547 19.54 32.15 5.18
C HIS A 547 20.56 33.16 4.65
N TYR A 548 21.72 33.30 5.31
CA TYR A 548 22.84 34.17 4.91
C TYR A 548 23.35 33.90 3.47
N ILE A 549 23.44 32.62 3.10
CA ILE A 549 23.91 32.20 1.78
C ILE A 549 22.80 32.30 0.73
N GLY A 550 21.60 31.80 1.03
CA GLY A 550 20.55 31.63 0.01
C GLY A 550 19.55 32.78 -0.11
N VAL A 551 19.12 33.37 1.00
CA VAL A 551 17.94 34.26 1.03
C VAL A 551 18.32 35.72 1.27
N ALA A 552 19.28 35.98 2.16
CA ALA A 552 19.64 37.32 2.57
C ALA A 552 20.31 38.11 1.43
N GLU A 553 19.67 39.19 0.99
CA GLU A 553 20.20 40.08 -0.06
C GLU A 553 20.66 41.43 0.50
N ARG A 554 20.06 41.91 1.60
CA ARG A 554 20.39 43.20 2.23
C ARG A 554 21.54 43.05 3.24
N PRO A 555 22.49 44.00 3.31
CA PRO A 555 23.64 43.90 4.22
C PRO A 555 23.26 43.87 5.70
N TRP A 556 22.19 44.58 6.10
CA TRP A 556 21.69 44.53 7.48
C TRP A 556 21.10 43.16 7.86
N VAL A 557 20.43 42.48 6.92
CA VAL A 557 19.91 41.13 7.14
C VAL A 557 21.08 40.15 7.29
N LYS A 558 22.07 40.23 6.40
CA LYS A 558 23.32 39.46 6.50
C LYS A 558 24.08 39.69 7.81
N ALA A 559 24.11 40.93 8.32
CA ALA A 559 24.69 41.24 9.61
C ALA A 559 23.89 40.58 10.77
N GLY A 560 22.56 40.54 10.67
CA GLY A 560 21.70 39.80 11.58
C GLY A 560 21.96 38.29 11.57
N ASP A 561 22.08 37.67 10.39
CA ASP A 561 22.40 36.25 10.26
C ASP A 561 23.78 35.92 10.85
N ILE A 562 24.79 36.78 10.61
CA ILE A 562 26.13 36.65 11.21
C ILE A 562 26.06 36.79 12.74
N ALA A 563 25.32 37.77 13.26
CA ALA A 563 25.14 37.95 14.70
C ALA A 563 24.48 36.71 15.32
N MET A 564 23.47 36.14 14.67
CA MET A 564 22.81 34.89 15.09
C MET A 564 23.78 33.70 15.14
N MET A 565 24.58 33.50 14.09
CA MET A 565 25.60 32.43 14.08
C MET A 565 26.67 32.62 15.17
N VAL A 566 27.14 33.85 15.39
CA VAL A 566 28.15 34.16 16.41
C VAL A 566 27.59 33.99 17.82
N VAL A 567 26.40 34.52 18.11
CA VAL A 567 25.75 34.36 19.43
C VAL A 567 25.46 32.89 19.70
N GLY A 568 24.95 32.13 18.71
CA GLY A 568 24.76 30.68 18.81
C GLY A 568 26.07 29.94 19.12
N LEU A 569 27.15 30.21 18.37
CA LEU A 569 28.45 29.57 18.59
C LEU A 569 29.04 29.89 19.98
N VAL A 570 28.97 31.15 20.41
CA VAL A 570 29.44 31.58 21.74
C VAL A 570 28.61 30.94 22.85
N ALA A 571 27.27 30.94 22.72
CA ALA A 571 26.38 30.31 23.68
C ALA A 571 26.65 28.80 23.79
N MET A 572 26.75 28.09 22.66
CA MET A 572 27.09 26.66 22.60
C MET A 572 28.39 26.37 23.37
N VAL A 573 29.50 27.04 23.00
CA VAL A 573 30.82 26.77 23.59
C VAL A 573 30.83 27.12 25.09
N TYR A 574 30.28 28.28 25.47
CA TYR A 574 30.25 28.74 26.85
C TYR A 574 29.44 27.82 27.77
N THR A 575 28.19 27.51 27.39
CA THR A 575 27.30 26.64 28.20
C THR A 575 27.81 25.20 28.22
N THR A 576 28.23 24.63 27.09
CA THR A 576 28.79 23.26 27.04
C THR A 576 30.02 23.11 27.95
N ILE A 577 30.95 24.07 27.95
CA ILE A 577 32.13 24.03 28.83
C ILE A 577 31.73 24.09 30.31
N ILE A 578 30.80 24.97 30.68
CA ILE A 578 30.36 25.11 32.07
C ILE A 578 29.58 23.87 32.54
N THR A 579 28.72 23.30 31.70
CA THR A 579 27.98 22.07 32.02
C THR A 579 28.90 20.85 32.14
N ILE A 580 29.93 20.71 31.29
CA ILE A 580 30.94 19.66 31.46
C ILE A 580 31.75 19.89 32.76
N ALA A 581 32.09 21.14 33.08
CA ALA A 581 32.81 21.48 34.30
C ALA A 581 31.99 21.29 35.60
N SER A 582 30.64 21.28 35.52
CA SER A 582 29.76 20.99 36.66
C SER A 582 29.38 19.51 36.79
N ILE A 583 29.66 18.69 35.77
CA ILE A 583 29.51 17.23 35.77
C ILE A 583 30.81 16.54 36.24
N LEU A 584 31.99 17.04 35.86
CA LEU A 584 33.27 16.40 36.21
C LEU A 584 33.70 16.72 37.66
N PRO A 585 33.98 15.70 38.50
CA PRO A 585 34.52 15.92 39.84
C PRO A 585 35.97 16.42 39.77
N ALA A 586 36.30 17.43 40.58
CA ALA A 586 37.61 18.09 40.56
C ALA A 586 38.75 17.17 41.07
N HIS A 587 39.52 16.61 40.14
CA HIS A 587 40.78 15.90 40.39
C HIS A 587 42.01 16.74 39.95
N PRO A 588 43.22 16.48 40.46
CA PRO A 588 44.16 17.55 40.79
C PRO A 588 45.27 17.73 39.74
N TRP A 589 44.92 17.73 38.46
CA TRP A 589 45.82 18.08 37.36
C TRP A 589 45.37 19.40 36.73
N GLY A 590 46.15 20.45 36.95
CA GLY A 590 45.64 21.83 36.93
C GLY A 590 45.39 22.42 35.54
N ILE A 591 44.11 22.57 35.17
CA ILE A 591 43.66 23.47 34.10
C ILE A 591 43.08 24.73 34.76
N LYS A 592 43.91 25.77 34.92
CA LYS A 592 43.46 27.10 35.37
C LYS A 592 42.87 27.89 34.20
N ILE A 593 41.57 27.76 33.96
CA ILE A 593 40.81 28.74 33.18
C ILE A 593 40.58 29.97 34.06
N LEU A 594 40.99 31.15 33.60
CA LEU A 594 40.73 32.41 34.31
C LEU A 594 39.27 32.83 34.14
N LEU A 595 38.51 32.81 35.23
CA LEU A 595 37.29 33.61 35.39
C LEU A 595 37.32 34.34 36.73
N PHE A 596 36.87 35.60 36.72
CA PHE A 596 36.86 36.48 37.88
C PHE A 596 35.71 36.12 38.84
N HIS A 597 36.00 35.79 40.12
CA HIS A 597 35.43 36.50 41.28
C HIS A 597 35.95 36.06 42.65
N GLY A 598 35.87 36.99 43.61
CA GLY A 598 35.35 36.79 44.98
C GLY A 598 35.94 35.71 45.91
N ARG A 599 36.61 36.13 46.99
CA ARG A 599 36.84 35.29 48.19
C ARG A 599 35.57 35.21 49.05
N SER A 600 35.25 34.04 49.62
CA SER A 600 35.25 33.79 51.09
C SER A 600 34.65 32.43 51.52
N CYS A 601 35.30 31.79 52.51
CA CYS A 601 34.78 31.09 53.72
C CYS A 601 33.32 30.58 53.80
N ASN A 602 33.00 29.45 54.46
CA ASN A 602 33.79 28.45 55.22
C ASN A 602 32.98 27.14 55.45
N THR A 603 33.63 26.05 55.91
CA THR A 603 33.10 24.87 56.69
C THR A 603 31.66 24.35 56.49
N TYR A 604 31.41 23.03 56.40
CA TYR A 604 31.73 22.04 57.45
C TYR A 604 32.05 20.62 56.93
N LEU A 605 32.54 19.77 57.83
CA LEU A 605 33.01 18.40 57.59
C LEU A 605 32.41 17.44 58.62
N VAL A 606 31.86 16.30 58.17
CA VAL A 606 31.44 15.16 59.03
C VAL A 606 31.81 13.84 58.33
N VAL A 607 32.22 12.84 59.13
CA VAL A 607 32.76 11.54 58.64
C VAL A 607 32.13 10.38 59.40
N MET A 608 31.58 9.39 58.69
CA MET A 608 31.40 7.97 59.11
C MET A 608 31.02 7.16 57.84
N LYS A 609 31.65 6.06 57.38
CA LYS A 609 32.61 5.05 57.88
C LYS A 609 31.99 3.75 58.44
N SER A 610 32.03 2.69 57.62
CA SER A 610 31.87 1.26 58.00
C SER A 610 30.43 0.82 58.35
N SER A 611 29.96 -0.43 58.15
CA SER A 611 30.69 -1.72 58.17
C SER A 611 30.10 -2.83 57.30
N ARG A 612 30.90 -3.89 57.07
CA ARG A 612 30.51 -5.18 56.48
C ARG A 612 29.92 -6.13 57.55
N SER A 613 29.04 -7.06 57.17
CA SER A 613 29.17 -8.47 57.58
C SER A 613 28.40 -9.45 56.68
N ILE A 614 28.86 -10.69 56.67
CA ILE A 614 28.40 -11.84 55.88
C ILE A 614 27.71 -12.84 56.81
N ARG A 615 26.64 -13.53 56.37
CA ARG A 615 26.47 -15.00 56.52
C ARG A 615 25.25 -15.56 55.79
N ALA A 616 25.28 -16.87 55.57
CA ALA A 616 24.26 -17.67 54.88
C ALA A 616 23.72 -18.79 55.79
N GLY A 617 22.59 -19.39 55.42
CA GLY A 617 21.95 -20.53 56.08
C GLY A 617 21.10 -21.34 55.09
N LEU A 618 20.86 -22.63 55.36
CA LEU A 618 20.31 -23.59 54.38
C LEU A 618 19.62 -24.78 55.10
N ARG A 619 18.62 -25.41 54.45
CA ARG A 619 17.84 -26.61 54.88
C ARG A 619 16.75 -26.32 55.96
N GLN A 620 15.69 -27.13 56.19
CA GLN A 620 15.31 -28.45 55.64
C GLN A 620 13.78 -28.76 55.63
N ALA A 621 13.43 -29.76 54.80
CA ALA A 621 12.17 -30.49 54.49
C ALA A 621 11.07 -30.85 55.53
N GLY A 622 9.89 -31.26 55.01
CA GLY A 622 8.76 -31.98 55.67
C GLY A 622 7.39 -31.56 55.08
N ARG A 623 6.57 -32.28 54.30
CA ARG A 623 6.08 -33.69 54.19
C ARG A 623 5.01 -34.12 55.22
N THR A 624 3.73 -34.17 54.82
CA THR A 624 2.71 -35.22 55.13
C THR A 624 1.41 -35.05 54.28
N SER A 625 0.49 -36.03 54.32
CA SER A 625 -0.67 -36.19 53.41
C SER A 625 -1.77 -37.09 54.01
N LEU A 626 -3.03 -37.01 53.51
CA LEU A 626 -4.12 -38.05 53.36
C LEU A 626 -5.49 -37.30 53.17
N SER A 627 -6.39 -37.60 52.21
CA SER A 627 -7.33 -38.74 51.98
C SER A 627 -8.67 -38.62 52.79
N SER A 628 -9.89 -39.04 52.37
CA SER A 628 -10.32 -40.02 51.33
C SER A 628 -11.83 -39.98 50.93
N ARG A 629 -12.21 -40.47 49.72
CA ARG A 629 -13.44 -41.29 49.36
C ARG A 629 -14.90 -40.69 49.48
N ALA A 630 -16.00 -41.18 48.85
CA ALA A 630 -16.24 -42.13 47.71
C ALA A 630 -17.74 -42.28 47.19
N THR A 631 -17.97 -42.14 45.86
CA THR A 631 -18.85 -42.93 44.90
C THR A 631 -20.40 -43.22 45.05
N PRO A 632 -21.16 -43.70 44.00
CA PRO A 632 -22.63 -43.52 43.77
C PRO A 632 -23.49 -44.82 43.56
N PRO A 633 -24.75 -44.77 43.02
CA PRO A 633 -25.13 -45.63 41.84
C PRO A 633 -26.36 -45.28 40.91
N LYS A 634 -26.25 -45.54 39.58
CA LYS A 634 -27.22 -46.15 38.58
C LYS A 634 -28.65 -45.52 38.36
N LEU A 635 -29.63 -45.95 37.50
CA LEU A 635 -29.86 -47.07 36.51
C LEU A 635 -30.85 -46.66 35.33
N PHE A 636 -31.69 -47.58 34.77
CA PHE A 636 -32.62 -47.53 33.57
C PHE A 636 -33.72 -48.64 33.69
N PRO A 637 -34.71 -48.96 32.76
CA PRO A 637 -35.02 -48.60 31.34
C PRO A 637 -36.48 -48.01 31.13
N THR A 638 -37.41 -48.20 30.13
CA THR A 638 -37.68 -49.15 28.98
C THR A 638 -38.75 -48.66 27.93
N ARG A 639 -38.94 -49.43 26.82
CA ARG A 639 -40.03 -49.63 25.77
C ARG A 639 -41.47 -49.03 25.91
N THR A 640 -42.39 -48.93 24.91
CA THR A 640 -42.67 -49.75 23.66
C THR A 640 -43.63 -49.07 22.59
N THR A 641 -43.56 -49.43 21.28
CA THR A 641 -44.64 -49.54 20.20
C THR A 641 -45.60 -48.35 19.84
N VAL A 642 -46.21 -48.15 18.64
CA VAL A 642 -46.07 -48.62 17.20
C VAL A 642 -46.95 -47.75 16.23
N ALA A 643 -46.77 -47.88 14.91
CA ALA A 643 -47.69 -47.56 13.77
C ALA A 643 -47.62 -46.20 13.01
N GLN A 644 -47.79 -46.32 11.69
CA GLN A 644 -47.56 -45.35 10.60
C GLN A 644 -48.76 -44.40 10.32
N HIS A 645 -48.50 -43.21 9.76
CA HIS A 645 -49.08 -42.70 8.49
C HIS A 645 -48.21 -41.54 7.93
N ALA A 646 -48.52 -41.00 6.73
CA ALA A 646 -47.52 -40.35 5.86
C ALA A 646 -47.69 -38.83 5.57
N ARG A 647 -46.55 -38.19 5.24
CA ARG A 647 -46.35 -36.78 4.77
C ARG A 647 -46.65 -35.67 5.82
N PRO A 648 -46.12 -34.44 5.63
CA PRO A 648 -44.70 -34.15 5.37
C PRO A 648 -44.19 -33.08 6.36
N PHE A 649 -43.09 -33.33 7.07
CA PHE A 649 -42.64 -32.43 8.14
C PHE A 649 -41.26 -31.81 7.94
N HIS A 650 -41.18 -30.53 8.29
CA HIS A 650 -39.94 -29.81 8.60
C HIS A 650 -39.03 -30.67 9.49
N ALA A 651 -37.87 -31.05 8.96
CA ALA A 651 -36.79 -31.60 9.76
C ALA A 651 -36.09 -30.45 10.50
N SER A 652 -36.55 -30.13 11.71
CA SER A 652 -35.72 -29.41 12.68
C SER A 652 -34.37 -30.14 12.78
N PRO A 653 -33.22 -29.43 12.69
CA PRO A 653 -31.92 -30.09 12.56
C PRO A 653 -31.66 -31.01 13.76
N ALA A 654 -31.19 -32.23 13.47
CA ALA A 654 -30.91 -33.23 14.48
C ALA A 654 -29.89 -32.73 15.50
N ARG A 655 -30.09 -33.06 16.78
CA ARG A 655 -29.13 -32.77 17.86
C ARG A 655 -27.88 -33.67 17.73
N HIS A 656 -27.04 -33.37 16.75
CA HIS A 656 -25.68 -33.89 16.64
C HIS A 656 -24.69 -32.78 16.95
N SER A 657 -23.66 -33.12 17.72
CA SER A 657 -22.76 -32.18 18.42
C SER A 657 -22.33 -31.01 17.54
N GLY A 658 -22.94 -29.85 17.74
CA GLY A 658 -22.63 -28.65 16.97
C GLY A 658 -21.15 -28.29 17.09
N SER A 659 -20.58 -27.83 15.98
CA SER A 659 -19.33 -27.07 16.03
C SER A 659 -19.51 -25.85 16.93
N SER A 660 -18.45 -25.43 17.64
CA SER A 660 -18.49 -24.23 18.49
C SER A 660 -18.79 -22.96 17.68
N ASN A 661 -18.50 -22.99 16.38
CA ASN A 661 -18.90 -21.99 15.40
C ASN A 661 -19.83 -22.67 14.37
N PRO A 662 -21.05 -22.17 14.09
CA PRO A 662 -21.84 -22.67 12.97
C PRO A 662 -21.11 -22.42 11.64
N ALA A 663 -21.48 -23.15 10.59
CA ALA A 663 -21.01 -22.85 9.24
C ALA A 663 -21.55 -21.47 8.80
N MET A 664 -20.76 -20.72 8.04
CA MET A 664 -21.25 -19.50 7.39
C MET A 664 -22.22 -19.85 6.25
N ALA A 665 -23.22 -19.00 6.06
CA ALA A 665 -23.99 -18.96 4.82
C ALA A 665 -23.20 -18.21 3.74
N PHE A 666 -23.47 -18.48 2.47
CA PHE A 666 -22.80 -17.84 1.35
C PHE A 666 -23.82 -17.25 0.35
N PRO A 667 -24.53 -16.15 0.69
CA PRO A 667 -25.62 -15.60 -0.12
C PRO A 667 -25.26 -15.29 -1.58
N CYS A 668 -23.98 -15.04 -1.87
CA CYS A 668 -23.48 -14.86 -3.24
C CYS A 668 -23.44 -16.18 -4.05
N LEU A 669 -23.11 -17.30 -3.40
CA LEU A 669 -23.20 -18.64 -4.01
C LEU A 669 -24.67 -19.09 -4.10
N ASP A 670 -25.45 -18.86 -3.03
CA ASP A 670 -26.90 -19.13 -3.02
C ASP A 670 -27.61 -18.39 -4.17
N ALA A 671 -27.18 -17.14 -4.47
CA ALA A 671 -27.66 -16.35 -5.59
C ALA A 671 -27.19 -16.88 -6.96
N LEU A 672 -25.94 -17.35 -7.08
CA LEU A 672 -25.40 -17.96 -8.30
C LEU A 672 -26.11 -19.28 -8.65
N GLU A 673 -26.37 -20.13 -7.66
CA GLU A 673 -27.17 -21.35 -7.81
C GLU A 673 -28.62 -21.02 -8.17
N SER A 674 -29.21 -20.01 -7.52
CA SER A 674 -30.54 -19.49 -7.88
C SER A 674 -30.58 -18.96 -9.32
N ARG A 675 -29.52 -18.30 -9.78
CA ARG A 675 -29.37 -17.79 -11.15
C ARG A 675 -29.29 -18.93 -12.17
N SER A 676 -28.52 -19.97 -11.86
CA SER A 676 -28.43 -21.20 -12.65
C SER A 676 -29.79 -21.89 -12.78
N ALA A 677 -30.53 -22.01 -11.66
CA ALA A 677 -31.88 -22.57 -11.64
C ALA A 677 -32.91 -21.71 -12.40
N GLN A 678 -32.79 -20.38 -12.35
CA GLN A 678 -33.61 -19.47 -13.17
C GLN A 678 -33.35 -19.66 -14.66
N LEU A 679 -32.08 -19.74 -15.10
CA LEU A 679 -31.73 -19.98 -16.50
C LEU A 679 -32.21 -21.35 -17.01
N SER A 680 -32.16 -22.38 -16.16
CA SER A 680 -32.71 -23.71 -16.47
C SER A 680 -34.24 -23.68 -16.63
N SER A 681 -34.96 -23.13 -15.64
CA SER A 681 -36.43 -23.13 -15.61
C SER A 681 -37.09 -22.19 -16.62
N SER A 682 -36.48 -21.04 -16.93
CA SER A 682 -37.03 -20.10 -17.92
C SER A 682 -36.96 -20.62 -19.36
N ARG A 683 -36.01 -21.53 -19.67
CA ARG A 683 -35.93 -22.22 -20.97
C ARG A 683 -37.07 -23.23 -21.21
N THR A 684 -37.71 -23.76 -20.18
CA THR A 684 -38.77 -24.78 -20.36
C THR A 684 -40.14 -24.23 -20.76
N SER A 685 -40.30 -22.90 -20.89
CA SER A 685 -41.63 -22.27 -20.81
C SER A 685 -42.01 -21.34 -21.98
N ALA A 686 -41.14 -21.03 -22.94
CA ALA A 686 -41.48 -20.18 -24.09
C ALA A 686 -40.63 -20.44 -25.34
N SER A 687 -41.22 -20.30 -26.54
CA SER A 687 -40.58 -20.48 -27.85
C SER A 687 -39.70 -19.30 -28.31
N SER A 688 -39.18 -18.54 -27.35
CA SER A 688 -38.23 -17.44 -27.51
C SER A 688 -37.44 -17.38 -26.20
N GLY A 689 -36.47 -18.29 -26.07
CA GLY A 689 -35.80 -18.56 -24.81
C GLY A 689 -34.85 -17.44 -24.37
N PRO A 690 -34.38 -17.47 -23.11
CA PRO A 690 -33.28 -16.63 -22.64
C PRO A 690 -31.95 -17.21 -23.13
N GLU A 691 -31.76 -17.19 -24.45
CA GLU A 691 -30.43 -17.15 -25.01
C GLU A 691 -29.77 -15.83 -24.57
N PRO A 692 -28.47 -15.84 -24.22
CA PRO A 692 -27.74 -14.60 -23.99
C PRO A 692 -27.85 -13.70 -25.24
N SER A 693 -28.31 -12.46 -25.09
CA SER A 693 -28.59 -11.60 -26.25
C SER A 693 -27.31 -11.04 -26.85
N TYR A 694 -26.66 -11.86 -27.70
CA TYR A 694 -25.55 -11.45 -28.57
C TYR A 694 -26.00 -10.57 -29.75
N THR A 695 -27.24 -10.09 -29.76
CA THR A 695 -27.70 -9.13 -30.77
C THR A 695 -27.24 -7.72 -30.39
N ALA A 696 -26.60 -7.02 -31.33
CA ALA A 696 -26.19 -5.63 -31.15
C ALA A 696 -27.31 -4.61 -31.45
N GLY A 697 -28.52 -5.09 -31.75
CA GLY A 697 -29.55 -4.38 -32.50
C GLY A 697 -29.47 -4.70 -34.01
N ALA A 698 -30.08 -3.87 -34.84
CA ALA A 698 -30.05 -4.05 -36.29
C ALA A 698 -28.67 -3.70 -36.87
N THR A 699 -28.13 -4.56 -37.74
CA THR A 699 -26.82 -4.40 -38.40
C THR A 699 -26.91 -4.80 -39.87
N LEU A 700 -25.98 -4.33 -40.71
CA LEU A 700 -25.82 -4.83 -42.07
C LEU A 700 -24.95 -6.09 -42.04
N SER A 701 -25.26 -7.09 -42.88
CA SER A 701 -24.46 -8.31 -42.99
C SER A 701 -23.93 -8.51 -44.40
N TYR A 702 -22.61 -8.65 -44.52
CA TYR A 702 -21.94 -9.04 -45.75
C TYR A 702 -21.58 -10.53 -45.71
N HIS A 703 -22.03 -11.29 -46.71
CA HIS A 703 -21.74 -12.72 -46.86
C HIS A 703 -20.65 -12.93 -47.92
N CYS A 704 -19.46 -13.34 -47.50
CA CYS A 704 -18.40 -13.77 -48.40
C CYS A 704 -18.58 -15.25 -48.78
N LYS A 705 -18.74 -15.52 -50.07
CA LYS A 705 -18.84 -16.88 -50.64
C LYS A 705 -17.48 -17.52 -50.97
N SER A 706 -16.38 -16.81 -50.75
CA SER A 706 -15.01 -17.28 -50.99
C SER A 706 -14.40 -17.80 -49.69
N PRO A 707 -13.69 -18.94 -49.71
CA PRO A 707 -13.14 -19.51 -48.49
C PRO A 707 -12.03 -18.63 -47.89
N LEU A 708 -12.01 -18.54 -46.57
CA LEU A 708 -10.93 -17.91 -45.81
C LEU A 708 -10.07 -18.99 -45.14
N LEU A 709 -8.82 -19.12 -45.60
CA LEU A 709 -7.81 -19.97 -44.99
C LEU A 709 -7.12 -19.22 -43.85
N LEU A 710 -6.96 -19.87 -42.69
CA LEU A 710 -6.57 -19.23 -41.43
C LEU A 710 -5.13 -19.57 -41.02
N ASP A 711 -4.50 -18.67 -40.26
CA ASP A 711 -3.03 -18.65 -40.05
C ASP A 711 -2.47 -19.82 -39.22
N TRP A 712 -3.33 -20.51 -38.46
CA TRP A 712 -3.00 -21.70 -37.68
C TRP A 712 -3.72 -22.96 -38.17
N GLY A 713 -4.26 -22.92 -39.40
CA GLY A 713 -5.01 -24.02 -40.00
C GLY A 713 -6.52 -23.89 -39.81
N GLY A 714 -7.25 -24.78 -40.47
CA GLY A 714 -8.70 -24.65 -40.65
C GLY A 714 -9.07 -23.69 -41.79
N VAL A 715 -10.37 -23.67 -42.10
CA VAL A 715 -10.96 -22.86 -43.18
C VAL A 715 -12.38 -22.47 -42.78
N LEU A 716 -12.79 -21.25 -43.12
CA LEU A 716 -14.21 -20.86 -43.16
C LEU A 716 -14.65 -20.91 -44.63
N PRO A 717 -15.45 -21.91 -45.06
CA PRO A 717 -15.80 -22.07 -46.48
C PRO A 717 -16.58 -20.89 -47.05
N THR A 718 -17.47 -20.34 -46.22
CA THR A 718 -18.09 -19.02 -46.35
C THR A 718 -18.10 -18.35 -44.98
N PHE A 719 -18.26 -17.03 -44.94
CA PHE A 719 -18.38 -16.30 -43.67
C PHE A 719 -19.20 -15.02 -43.81
N HIS A 720 -19.74 -14.56 -42.69
CA HIS A 720 -20.47 -13.31 -42.54
C HIS A 720 -19.65 -12.29 -41.75
N ILE A 721 -19.78 -11.01 -42.11
CA ILE A 721 -19.35 -9.87 -41.31
C ILE A 721 -20.55 -8.96 -41.06
N ALA A 722 -20.88 -8.74 -39.79
CA ALA A 722 -21.80 -7.69 -39.37
C ALA A 722 -21.07 -6.34 -39.31
N TYR A 723 -21.70 -5.30 -39.84
CA TYR A 723 -21.16 -3.96 -39.90
C TYR A 723 -22.26 -2.88 -39.85
N GLU A 724 -21.86 -1.66 -39.50
CA GLU A 724 -22.71 -0.46 -39.52
C GLU A 724 -21.93 0.71 -40.12
N THR A 725 -22.65 1.73 -40.60
CA THR A 725 -22.06 2.84 -41.36
C THR A 725 -22.68 4.19 -41.03
N TRP A 726 -21.87 5.24 -40.97
CA TRP A 726 -22.30 6.63 -40.71
C TRP A 726 -21.65 7.62 -41.67
N GLY A 727 -22.29 8.78 -41.88
CA GLY A 727 -21.83 9.82 -42.81
C GLY A 727 -22.18 9.51 -44.26
N LYS A 728 -21.55 10.23 -45.19
CA LYS A 728 -21.84 10.12 -46.64
C LYS A 728 -20.60 9.76 -47.44
N LEU A 729 -20.69 8.67 -48.21
CA LEU A 729 -19.66 8.23 -49.15
C LEU A 729 -19.54 9.22 -50.33
N ASN A 730 -18.32 9.66 -50.65
CA ASN A 730 -18.05 10.50 -51.82
C ASN A 730 -17.95 9.67 -53.12
N ALA A 731 -18.05 10.34 -54.27
CA ALA A 731 -18.19 9.69 -55.58
C ALA A 731 -16.98 8.84 -56.00
N ASP A 732 -15.79 9.23 -55.54
CA ASP A 732 -14.49 8.57 -55.71
C ASP A 732 -14.13 7.65 -54.52
N LYS A 733 -15.02 7.51 -53.53
CA LYS A 733 -14.87 6.70 -52.31
C LYS A 733 -13.61 6.97 -51.46
N SER A 734 -12.95 8.10 -51.65
CA SER A 734 -11.71 8.46 -50.95
C SER A 734 -11.89 8.89 -49.50
N ASN A 735 -13.13 9.09 -49.01
CA ASN A 735 -13.40 9.55 -47.64
C ASN A 735 -13.73 8.44 -46.62
N VAL A 736 -13.45 7.17 -46.93
CA VAL A 736 -13.82 6.02 -46.07
C VAL A 736 -12.87 5.85 -44.88
N ILE A 737 -13.42 5.75 -43.67
CA ILE A 737 -12.71 5.33 -42.46
C ILE A 737 -13.19 3.94 -42.05
N LEU A 738 -12.26 2.98 -41.88
CA LEU A 738 -12.55 1.69 -41.24
C LEU A 738 -12.27 1.79 -39.75
N LEU A 739 -13.32 1.57 -38.94
CA LEU A 739 -13.26 1.49 -37.49
C LEU A 739 -13.22 0.01 -37.05
N HIS A 740 -12.19 -0.33 -36.30
CA HIS A 740 -11.95 -1.67 -35.75
C HIS A 740 -12.38 -1.74 -34.28
N THR A 741 -13.07 -2.82 -33.88
CA THR A 741 -13.60 -3.00 -32.53
C THR A 741 -12.56 -3.45 -31.51
N GLY A 742 -12.75 -3.04 -30.25
CA GLY A 742 -12.12 -3.68 -29.09
C GLY A 742 -12.72 -5.07 -28.81
N LEU A 743 -12.06 -5.87 -27.96
CA LEU A 743 -12.40 -7.29 -27.74
C LEU A 743 -13.89 -7.56 -27.43
N SER A 744 -14.54 -6.73 -26.60
CA SER A 744 -15.95 -6.88 -26.22
C SER A 744 -16.88 -5.86 -26.88
N ALA A 745 -16.52 -5.29 -28.03
CA ALA A 745 -17.31 -4.29 -28.74
C ALA A 745 -17.93 -4.86 -30.03
N SER A 746 -19.18 -4.48 -30.30
CA SER A 746 -19.92 -4.84 -31.53
C SER A 746 -19.65 -3.85 -32.66
N SER A 747 -20.23 -4.07 -33.85
CA SER A 747 -20.26 -3.05 -34.91
C SER A 747 -20.89 -1.72 -34.47
N HIS A 748 -21.74 -1.74 -33.44
CA HIS A 748 -22.59 -0.63 -33.03
C HIS A 748 -21.83 0.46 -32.25
N ALA A 749 -21.00 1.20 -32.98
CA ALA A 749 -20.19 2.28 -32.43
C ALA A 749 -21.00 3.56 -32.16
N ARG A 750 -22.10 3.80 -32.89
CA ARG A 750 -23.02 4.94 -32.70
C ARG A 750 -24.44 4.60 -33.16
N SER A 751 -25.43 5.25 -32.56
CA SER A 751 -26.85 5.22 -32.94
C SER A 751 -27.09 5.38 -34.46
N THR A 752 -28.12 4.68 -34.97
CA THR A 752 -28.63 4.79 -36.35
C THR A 752 -30.16 4.77 -36.35
N GLU A 753 -30.81 5.10 -37.48
CA GLU A 753 -32.27 5.00 -37.60
C GLU A 753 -32.78 3.56 -37.43
N ALA A 754 -31.99 2.56 -37.84
CA ALA A 754 -32.30 1.14 -37.68
C ALA A 754 -31.97 0.63 -36.26
N ASN A 755 -31.05 1.29 -35.56
CA ASN A 755 -30.58 0.90 -34.23
C ASN A 755 -30.40 2.15 -33.34
N PRO A 756 -31.48 2.67 -32.73
CA PRO A 756 -31.47 3.97 -32.05
C PRO A 756 -30.92 3.92 -30.62
N GLN A 757 -30.25 2.84 -30.22
CA GLN A 757 -29.56 2.78 -28.93
C GLN A 757 -28.24 3.57 -28.98
N PRO A 758 -27.69 4.01 -27.83
CA PRO A 758 -26.36 4.61 -27.79
C PRO A 758 -25.27 3.56 -28.05
N GLY A 759 -24.40 3.82 -29.03
CA GLY A 759 -23.27 2.96 -29.35
C GLY A 759 -22.07 3.14 -28.42
N TRP A 760 -21.10 2.23 -28.48
CA TRP A 760 -19.94 2.23 -27.57
C TRP A 760 -18.98 3.42 -27.77
N TRP A 761 -19.11 4.16 -28.87
CA TRP A 761 -18.36 5.38 -29.21
C TRP A 761 -19.28 6.54 -29.65
N GLU A 762 -20.53 6.57 -29.15
CA GLU A 762 -21.61 7.51 -29.50
C GLU A 762 -21.15 8.97 -29.62
N ARG A 763 -20.29 9.41 -28.69
CA ARG A 763 -19.80 10.79 -28.56
C ARG A 763 -18.60 11.11 -29.48
N PHE A 764 -17.89 10.10 -29.97
CA PHE A 764 -16.68 10.27 -30.80
C PHE A 764 -17.01 10.40 -32.29
N ILE A 765 -18.00 9.65 -32.77
CA ILE A 765 -18.47 9.67 -34.16
C ILE A 765 -19.63 10.68 -34.28
N GLY A 766 -19.71 11.44 -35.37
CA GLY A 766 -20.88 12.29 -35.67
C GLY A 766 -20.53 13.65 -36.30
N PRO A 767 -21.54 14.48 -36.64
CA PRO A 767 -21.33 15.80 -37.25
C PRO A 767 -20.48 16.71 -36.35
N GLY A 768 -19.33 17.17 -36.83
CA GLY A 768 -18.41 18.00 -36.05
C GLY A 768 -17.64 17.27 -34.94
N CYS A 769 -17.87 15.97 -34.72
CA CYS A 769 -17.25 15.17 -33.66
C CYS A 769 -15.77 14.81 -33.99
N ALA A 770 -15.17 13.89 -33.23
CA ALA A 770 -13.78 13.45 -33.40
C ALA A 770 -13.58 12.68 -34.72
N ILE A 771 -14.53 11.82 -35.07
CA ILE A 771 -14.66 11.18 -36.38
C ILE A 771 -15.88 11.83 -37.05
N ASP A 772 -15.59 12.87 -37.84
CA ASP A 772 -16.58 13.81 -38.36
C ASP A 772 -17.39 13.23 -39.54
N THR A 773 -18.67 12.90 -39.33
CA THR A 773 -19.51 12.25 -40.35
C THR A 773 -19.96 13.17 -41.47
N ASP A 774 -19.78 14.49 -41.33
CA ASP A 774 -20.01 15.44 -42.43
C ASP A 774 -18.85 15.41 -43.44
N ARG A 775 -17.69 14.88 -43.01
CA ARG A 775 -16.45 14.76 -43.81
C ARG A 775 -16.19 13.33 -44.28
N TYR A 776 -16.39 12.35 -43.41
CA TYR A 776 -15.95 10.96 -43.61
C TYR A 776 -17.11 9.96 -43.64
N PHE A 777 -16.96 8.90 -44.44
CA PHE A 777 -17.86 7.75 -44.42
C PHE A 777 -17.26 6.67 -43.51
N VAL A 778 -17.83 6.50 -42.32
CA VAL A 778 -17.32 5.59 -41.29
C VAL A 778 -17.96 4.22 -41.46
N ILE A 779 -17.16 3.16 -41.46
CA ILE A 779 -17.60 1.76 -41.45
C ILE A 779 -17.05 1.10 -40.20
N CYS A 780 -17.90 0.62 -39.30
CA CYS A 780 -17.48 -0.19 -38.14
C CYS A 780 -17.88 -1.65 -38.35
N THR A 781 -16.99 -2.58 -38.02
CA THR A 781 -17.19 -4.02 -38.29
C THR A 781 -17.02 -4.85 -37.02
N ASN A 782 -17.87 -5.85 -36.82
CA ASN A 782 -17.60 -6.90 -35.84
C ASN A 782 -16.66 -7.95 -36.47
N VAL A 783 -15.69 -8.44 -35.71
CA VAL A 783 -14.68 -9.39 -36.19
C VAL A 783 -15.26 -10.80 -36.37
N ILE A 784 -14.71 -11.57 -37.31
CA ILE A 784 -14.89 -13.03 -37.30
C ILE A 784 -14.32 -13.61 -35.99
N GLY A 785 -14.98 -14.64 -35.45
CA GLY A 785 -14.74 -15.13 -34.09
C GLY A 785 -15.49 -14.38 -32.98
N GLY A 786 -16.04 -13.19 -33.25
CA GLY A 786 -16.91 -12.45 -32.33
C GLY A 786 -18.39 -12.83 -32.49
N CYS A 787 -19.20 -12.58 -31.47
CA CYS A 787 -20.59 -13.05 -31.40
C CYS A 787 -21.65 -12.10 -31.98
N TYR A 788 -21.33 -10.83 -32.24
CA TYR A 788 -22.29 -9.83 -32.73
C TYR A 788 -22.55 -9.93 -34.24
N GLY A 789 -23.09 -11.06 -34.70
CA GLY A 789 -23.59 -11.27 -36.07
C GLY A 789 -22.55 -11.51 -37.17
N SER A 790 -21.25 -11.51 -36.85
CA SER A 790 -20.20 -12.04 -37.74
C SER A 790 -20.01 -13.53 -37.49
N THR A 791 -19.40 -14.26 -38.44
CA THR A 791 -19.16 -15.71 -38.27
C THR A 791 -18.16 -15.96 -37.14
N GLY A 792 -18.60 -16.69 -36.11
CA GLY A 792 -17.84 -17.04 -34.90
C GLY A 792 -18.28 -18.40 -34.32
N PRO A 793 -17.83 -18.75 -33.10
CA PRO A 793 -18.16 -20.03 -32.45
C PRO A 793 -19.67 -20.30 -32.29
N SER A 794 -20.47 -19.25 -32.08
CA SER A 794 -21.93 -19.30 -31.99
C SER A 794 -22.64 -19.32 -33.35
N SER A 795 -21.91 -19.39 -34.47
CA SER A 795 -22.49 -19.56 -35.82
C SER A 795 -22.63 -21.04 -36.18
N LEU A 796 -23.54 -21.35 -37.09
CA LEU A 796 -23.66 -22.69 -37.67
C LEU A 796 -22.54 -22.95 -38.69
N ASP A 797 -21.98 -24.15 -38.64
CA ASP A 797 -21.04 -24.71 -39.60
C ASP A 797 -21.81 -25.14 -40.86
N PRO A 798 -21.48 -24.62 -42.06
CA PRO A 798 -22.18 -24.98 -43.29
C PRO A 798 -21.95 -26.45 -43.73
N ALA A 799 -21.03 -27.18 -43.12
CA ALA A 799 -20.77 -28.59 -43.43
C ALA A 799 -21.76 -29.56 -42.76
N ASP A 800 -22.24 -29.27 -41.54
CA ASP A 800 -23.15 -30.15 -40.78
C ASP A 800 -24.38 -29.47 -40.17
N GLY A 801 -24.51 -28.15 -40.30
CA GLY A 801 -25.64 -27.37 -39.81
C GLY A 801 -25.69 -27.16 -38.30
N LYS A 802 -24.65 -27.56 -37.55
CA LYS A 802 -24.57 -27.38 -36.09
C LYS A 802 -23.67 -26.20 -35.73
N HIS A 803 -23.77 -25.70 -34.51
CA HIS A 803 -22.85 -24.68 -33.99
C HIS A 803 -21.38 -25.09 -34.15
N TYR A 804 -20.50 -24.15 -34.52
CA TYR A 804 -19.06 -24.41 -34.57
C TYR A 804 -18.53 -24.77 -33.18
N ALA A 805 -18.86 -23.99 -32.15
CA ALA A 805 -18.33 -24.15 -30.79
C ALA A 805 -16.79 -24.26 -30.79
N THR A 806 -16.22 -25.24 -30.10
CA THR A 806 -14.77 -25.53 -30.09
C THR A 806 -14.26 -26.24 -31.35
N ARG A 807 -15.12 -26.48 -32.36
CA ARG A 807 -14.71 -26.80 -33.74
C ARG A 807 -14.31 -25.56 -34.54
N PHE A 808 -14.61 -24.35 -34.03
CA PHE A 808 -14.17 -23.12 -34.69
C PHE A 808 -12.62 -23.10 -34.76
N PRO A 809 -11.98 -22.71 -35.87
CA PRO A 809 -10.52 -22.75 -35.95
C PRO A 809 -9.85 -21.63 -35.13
N ILE A 810 -8.57 -21.82 -34.78
CA ILE A 810 -7.78 -20.79 -34.09
C ILE A 810 -7.54 -19.60 -35.04
N LEU A 811 -7.92 -18.40 -34.58
CA LEU A 811 -7.77 -17.14 -35.31
C LEU A 811 -6.51 -16.36 -34.90
N THR A 812 -6.06 -15.48 -35.80
CA THR A 812 -5.20 -14.33 -35.53
C THR A 812 -5.92 -13.01 -35.82
N ILE A 813 -5.36 -11.88 -35.35
CA ILE A 813 -5.79 -10.54 -35.78
C ILE A 813 -5.65 -10.38 -37.31
N SER A 814 -4.65 -11.01 -37.93
CA SER A 814 -4.45 -11.01 -39.38
C SER A 814 -5.57 -11.74 -40.14
N ASP A 815 -6.18 -12.77 -39.56
CA ASP A 815 -7.38 -13.41 -40.11
C ASP A 815 -8.57 -12.46 -40.11
N MET A 816 -8.81 -11.79 -38.97
CA MET A 816 -9.90 -10.81 -38.80
C MET A 816 -9.79 -9.65 -39.80
N VAL A 817 -8.58 -9.13 -39.98
CA VAL A 817 -8.28 -8.06 -40.94
C VAL A 817 -8.45 -8.53 -42.39
N ARG A 818 -7.97 -9.73 -42.75
CA ARG A 818 -8.20 -10.27 -44.11
C ARG A 818 -9.68 -10.47 -44.40
N ALA A 819 -10.49 -10.84 -43.40
CA ALA A 819 -11.94 -10.90 -43.53
C ALA A 819 -12.55 -9.50 -43.75
N GLN A 820 -12.18 -8.50 -42.95
CA GLN A 820 -12.63 -7.11 -43.10
C GLN A 820 -12.34 -6.53 -44.49
N PHE A 821 -11.18 -6.85 -45.08
CA PHE A 821 -10.87 -6.41 -46.43
C PHE A 821 -11.71 -7.09 -47.52
N ARG A 822 -12.27 -8.30 -47.28
CA ARG A 822 -13.30 -8.87 -48.18
C ARG A 822 -14.63 -8.11 -48.15
N LEU A 823 -15.01 -7.55 -47.00
CA LEU A 823 -16.14 -6.61 -46.94
C LEU A 823 -15.83 -5.36 -47.78
N LEU A 824 -14.63 -4.79 -47.67
CA LEU A 824 -14.22 -3.63 -48.49
C LEU A 824 -14.23 -3.95 -50.00
N ASP A 825 -13.74 -5.13 -50.39
CA ASP A 825 -13.84 -5.64 -51.77
C ASP A 825 -15.32 -5.71 -52.22
N GLY A 826 -16.21 -6.25 -51.37
CA GLY A 826 -17.64 -6.37 -51.63
C GLY A 826 -18.40 -5.03 -51.70
N LEU A 827 -17.93 -3.99 -51.02
CA LEU A 827 -18.42 -2.61 -51.14
C LEU A 827 -17.73 -1.83 -52.28
N GLY A 828 -16.75 -2.43 -52.95
CA GLY A 828 -15.91 -1.81 -53.97
C GLY A 828 -15.14 -0.60 -53.44
N ILE A 829 -14.52 -0.73 -52.27
CA ILE A 829 -13.72 0.30 -51.60
C ILE A 829 -12.25 -0.07 -51.74
N ASP A 830 -11.58 0.57 -52.70
CA ASP A 830 -10.20 0.22 -53.05
C ASP A 830 -9.20 0.70 -51.98
N ARG A 831 -9.40 1.89 -51.42
CA ARG A 831 -8.49 2.52 -50.45
C ARG A 831 -9.24 3.24 -49.32
N LEU A 832 -8.77 3.06 -48.10
CA LEU A 832 -9.24 3.75 -46.89
C LEU A 832 -8.52 5.09 -46.72
N TYR A 833 -9.27 6.14 -46.36
CA TYR A 833 -8.74 7.40 -45.86
C TYR A 833 -7.93 7.20 -44.56
N ALA A 834 -8.49 6.41 -43.65
CA ALA A 834 -7.84 5.97 -42.43
C ALA A 834 -8.34 4.58 -42.00
N SER A 835 -7.45 3.80 -41.39
CA SER A 835 -7.81 2.74 -40.46
C SER A 835 -7.69 3.29 -39.04
N VAL A 836 -8.68 3.01 -38.19
CA VAL A 836 -8.79 3.55 -36.83
C VAL A 836 -9.21 2.45 -35.85
N GLY A 837 -8.59 2.38 -34.69
CA GLY A 837 -9.10 1.53 -33.61
C GLY A 837 -8.38 1.67 -32.27
N SER A 838 -9.03 1.15 -31.24
CA SER A 838 -8.54 1.15 -29.85
C SER A 838 -8.44 -0.26 -29.28
N SER A 839 -7.49 -0.50 -28.37
CA SER A 839 -7.22 -1.84 -27.81
C SER A 839 -6.91 -2.85 -28.93
N MET A 840 -7.66 -3.97 -29.00
CA MET A 840 -7.67 -4.91 -30.13
C MET A 840 -7.93 -4.24 -31.49
N GLY A 841 -8.67 -3.12 -31.52
CA GLY A 841 -8.85 -2.30 -32.72
C GLY A 841 -7.57 -1.61 -33.17
N GLY A 842 -6.70 -1.22 -32.22
CA GLY A 842 -5.38 -0.67 -32.54
C GLY A 842 -4.44 -1.73 -33.14
N MET A 843 -4.48 -2.96 -32.61
CA MET A 843 -3.80 -4.12 -33.21
C MET A 843 -4.27 -4.36 -34.66
N GLN A 844 -5.59 -4.40 -34.87
CA GLN A 844 -6.18 -4.55 -36.21
C GLN A 844 -5.79 -3.40 -37.14
N SER A 845 -5.69 -2.17 -36.64
CA SER A 845 -5.32 -1.01 -37.46
C SER A 845 -3.88 -1.06 -37.96
N LEU A 846 -2.93 -1.44 -37.08
CA LEU A 846 -1.55 -1.69 -37.46
C LEU A 846 -1.44 -2.88 -38.44
N ALA A 847 -2.18 -3.96 -38.18
CA ALA A 847 -2.22 -5.13 -39.06
C ALA A 847 -2.84 -4.83 -40.44
N ALA A 848 -3.85 -3.96 -40.52
CA ALA A 848 -4.48 -3.53 -41.77
C ALA A 848 -3.49 -2.84 -42.71
N ALA A 849 -2.70 -1.89 -42.19
CA ALA A 849 -1.65 -1.24 -42.97
C ALA A 849 -0.46 -2.17 -43.28
N THR A 850 -0.19 -3.16 -42.43
CA THR A 850 0.91 -4.12 -42.65
C THR A 850 0.56 -5.13 -43.74
N LEU A 851 -0.68 -5.62 -43.76
CA LEU A 851 -1.17 -6.61 -44.74
C LEU A 851 -1.61 -5.98 -46.07
N PHE A 852 -2.08 -4.73 -46.05
CA PHE A 852 -2.62 -4.03 -47.22
C PHE A 852 -2.10 -2.58 -47.32
N PRO A 853 -0.77 -2.36 -47.38
CA PRO A 853 -0.16 -1.03 -47.27
C PRO A 853 -0.68 -0.03 -48.32
N ASP A 854 -0.89 -0.45 -49.56
CA ASP A 854 -1.40 0.43 -50.62
C ASP A 854 -2.84 0.89 -50.36
N ARG A 855 -3.63 0.09 -49.63
CA ARG A 855 -5.07 0.30 -49.38
C ARG A 855 -5.36 1.09 -48.09
N VAL A 856 -4.35 1.46 -47.30
CA VAL A 856 -4.51 2.28 -46.09
C VAL A 856 -3.73 3.58 -46.23
N ALA A 857 -4.40 4.74 -46.17
CA ALA A 857 -3.74 6.05 -46.31
C ALA A 857 -3.29 6.70 -44.98
N ARG A 858 -3.96 6.40 -43.86
CA ARG A 858 -3.59 6.84 -42.49
C ARG A 858 -3.90 5.74 -41.47
N ILE A 859 -3.22 5.76 -40.32
CA ILE A 859 -3.33 4.76 -39.25
C ILE A 859 -3.59 5.47 -37.91
N VAL A 860 -4.53 4.97 -37.10
CA VAL A 860 -4.77 5.44 -35.73
C VAL A 860 -4.87 4.23 -34.78
N SER A 861 -3.88 4.07 -33.90
CA SER A 861 -3.83 3.00 -32.90
C SER A 861 -3.77 3.56 -31.48
N ILE A 862 -4.81 3.28 -30.68
CA ILE A 862 -5.01 3.81 -29.32
C ILE A 862 -4.98 2.67 -28.30
N SER A 863 -4.16 2.73 -27.24
CA SER A 863 -4.01 1.65 -26.25
C SER A 863 -3.82 0.25 -26.86
N GLY A 864 -3.20 0.18 -28.04
CA GLY A 864 -2.83 -1.06 -28.74
C GLY A 864 -1.32 -1.30 -28.69
N CYS A 865 -0.87 -2.47 -29.10
CA CYS A 865 0.55 -2.82 -29.21
C CYS A 865 0.82 -3.53 -30.54
N ALA A 866 2.06 -3.52 -31.04
CA ALA A 866 2.43 -4.32 -32.22
C ALA A 866 2.77 -5.79 -31.90
N ARG A 867 2.98 -6.11 -30.61
CA ARG A 867 3.18 -7.47 -30.09
C ARG A 867 2.65 -7.60 -28.67
N SER A 868 1.99 -8.72 -28.34
CA SER A 868 1.38 -8.91 -27.02
C SER A 868 2.42 -9.14 -25.91
N HIS A 869 2.33 -8.36 -24.84
CA HIS A 869 3.23 -8.45 -23.68
C HIS A 869 2.90 -9.66 -22.78
N PRO A 870 3.89 -10.39 -22.21
CA PRO A 870 3.64 -11.54 -21.33
C PRO A 870 2.66 -11.30 -20.19
N TYR A 871 2.63 -10.11 -19.59
CA TYR A 871 1.62 -9.77 -18.56
C TYR A 871 0.18 -9.84 -19.10
N SER A 872 -0.09 -9.24 -20.27
CA SER A 872 -1.45 -9.23 -20.82
C SER A 872 -1.86 -10.60 -21.38
N ILE A 873 -0.88 -11.41 -21.82
CA ILE A 873 -1.08 -12.84 -22.13
C ILE A 873 -1.42 -13.64 -20.87
N ALA A 874 -0.72 -13.40 -19.75
CA ALA A 874 -1.00 -14.07 -18.47
C ALA A 874 -2.40 -13.73 -17.94
N MET A 875 -2.80 -12.45 -17.96
CA MET A 875 -4.14 -12.04 -17.53
C MET A 875 -5.24 -12.63 -18.42
N ARG A 876 -5.07 -12.64 -19.76
CA ARG A 876 -6.02 -13.29 -20.68
C ARG A 876 -6.01 -14.82 -20.56
N HIS A 877 -4.89 -15.44 -20.20
CA HIS A 877 -4.86 -16.86 -19.83
C HIS A 877 -5.74 -17.14 -18.61
N THR A 878 -5.59 -16.38 -17.53
CA THR A 878 -6.41 -16.54 -16.31
C THR A 878 -7.90 -16.34 -16.59
N GLN A 879 -8.28 -15.33 -17.39
CA GLN A 879 -9.66 -15.11 -17.84
C GLN A 879 -10.23 -16.33 -18.58
N ARG A 880 -9.45 -16.97 -19.47
CA ARG A 880 -9.87 -18.19 -20.16
C ARG A 880 -9.97 -19.40 -19.22
N GLN A 881 -9.07 -19.54 -18.24
CA GLN A 881 -9.12 -20.64 -17.29
C GLN A 881 -10.38 -20.62 -16.44
N VAL A 882 -10.74 -19.47 -15.84
CA VAL A 882 -11.97 -19.39 -15.01
C VAL A 882 -13.25 -19.65 -15.81
N LEU A 883 -13.24 -19.34 -17.12
CA LEU A 883 -14.33 -19.63 -18.04
C LEU A 883 -14.43 -21.13 -18.36
N MET A 884 -13.31 -21.76 -18.74
CA MET A 884 -13.28 -23.20 -19.07
C MET A 884 -13.50 -24.10 -17.84
N MET A 885 -13.34 -23.57 -16.63
CA MET A 885 -13.62 -24.24 -15.36
C MET A 885 -15.10 -24.15 -14.91
N ASP A 886 -15.96 -23.40 -15.60
CA ASP A 886 -17.41 -23.42 -15.34
C ASP A 886 -17.99 -24.80 -15.73
N PRO A 887 -18.65 -25.53 -14.83
CA PRO A 887 -19.27 -26.82 -15.15
C PRO A 887 -20.21 -26.77 -16.37
N HIS A 888 -20.83 -25.63 -16.64
CA HIS A 888 -21.75 -25.43 -17.76
C HIS A 888 -21.06 -25.10 -19.09
N TRP A 889 -19.74 -24.90 -19.12
CA TRP A 889 -19.03 -24.65 -20.39
C TRP A 889 -19.05 -25.87 -21.32
N ASN A 890 -19.22 -27.09 -20.79
CA ASN A 890 -19.41 -28.33 -21.57
C ASN A 890 -18.42 -28.50 -22.76
N ARG A 891 -17.13 -28.20 -22.52
CA ARG A 891 -16.07 -28.20 -23.55
C ARG A 891 -16.35 -27.30 -24.77
N GLY A 892 -17.17 -26.27 -24.59
CA GLY A 892 -17.64 -25.32 -25.61
C GLY A 892 -19.05 -25.60 -26.13
N PHE A 893 -19.65 -26.76 -25.85
CA PHE A 893 -20.92 -27.20 -26.44
C PHE A 893 -22.13 -26.87 -25.55
N TYR A 894 -22.35 -25.58 -25.28
CA TYR A 894 -23.44 -25.06 -24.43
C TYR A 894 -24.57 -24.35 -25.21
N TYR A 895 -24.54 -24.39 -26.55
CA TYR A 895 -25.52 -23.68 -27.40
C TYR A 895 -26.86 -24.40 -27.56
N GLU A 896 -26.94 -25.68 -27.24
CA GLU A 896 -28.17 -26.44 -27.42
C GLU A 896 -29.26 -26.01 -26.40
N PRO A 897 -30.57 -26.12 -26.74
CA PRO A 897 -31.63 -25.51 -25.93
C PRO A 897 -31.74 -26.00 -24.48
N ASP A 898 -31.30 -27.24 -24.21
CA ASP A 898 -31.27 -27.87 -22.90
C ASP A 898 -30.03 -27.48 -22.05
N GLN A 899 -28.99 -26.92 -22.66
CA GLN A 899 -27.71 -26.61 -22.02
C GLN A 899 -27.70 -25.20 -21.41
N ILE A 900 -27.23 -25.06 -20.17
CA ILE A 900 -27.09 -23.76 -19.49
C ILE A 900 -25.78 -23.09 -19.98
N PRO A 901 -25.75 -21.77 -20.23
CA PRO A 901 -24.50 -21.08 -20.59
C PRO A 901 -23.57 -20.88 -19.36
N PRO A 902 -22.23 -20.85 -19.56
CA PRO A 902 -21.22 -20.68 -18.50
C PRO A 902 -21.13 -19.24 -17.98
N HIS A 903 -22.23 -18.78 -17.37
CA HIS A 903 -22.40 -17.43 -16.86
C HIS A 903 -21.54 -17.16 -15.60
N ALA A 904 -21.22 -18.18 -14.80
CA ALA A 904 -20.37 -18.00 -13.62
C ALA A 904 -18.90 -17.80 -14.03
N GLY A 905 -18.40 -18.63 -14.96
CA GLY A 905 -17.08 -18.47 -15.55
C GLY A 905 -16.93 -17.15 -16.32
N MET A 906 -17.97 -16.74 -17.06
CA MET A 906 -17.98 -15.44 -17.74
C MET A 906 -18.03 -14.26 -16.75
N LYS A 907 -18.79 -14.35 -15.65
CA LYS A 907 -18.82 -13.34 -14.58
C LYS A 907 -17.41 -13.12 -14.01
N LEU A 908 -16.74 -14.19 -13.60
CA LEU A 908 -15.37 -14.15 -13.08
C LEU A 908 -14.36 -13.65 -14.13
N ALA A 909 -14.48 -14.08 -15.40
CA ALA A 909 -13.64 -13.57 -16.48
C ALA A 909 -13.82 -12.06 -16.69
N ARG A 910 -15.06 -11.54 -16.56
CA ARG A 910 -15.34 -10.10 -16.63
C ARG A 910 -14.83 -9.35 -15.40
N GLU A 911 -14.87 -9.93 -14.21
CA GLU A 911 -14.30 -9.31 -13.01
C GLU A 911 -12.78 -9.13 -13.16
N ILE A 912 -12.05 -10.16 -13.59
CA ILE A 912 -10.61 -10.09 -13.90
C ILE A 912 -10.33 -9.05 -14.99
N ALA A 913 -11.13 -9.04 -16.07
CA ALA A 913 -11.00 -8.03 -17.12
C ALA A 913 -11.21 -6.61 -16.58
N THR A 914 -12.24 -6.41 -15.74
CA THR A 914 -12.57 -5.09 -15.16
C THR A 914 -11.46 -4.60 -14.24
N VAL A 915 -10.81 -5.48 -13.46
CA VAL A 915 -9.60 -5.16 -12.68
C VAL A 915 -8.46 -4.68 -13.58
N THR A 916 -8.27 -5.28 -14.76
CA THR A 916 -7.20 -4.86 -15.71
C THR A 916 -7.53 -3.65 -16.58
N TYR A 917 -8.82 -3.28 -16.74
CA TYR A 917 -9.23 -2.24 -17.69
C TYR A 917 -9.32 -0.84 -17.04
N ARG A 918 -9.34 -0.76 -15.71
CA ARG A 918 -9.37 0.49 -14.92
C ARG A 918 -8.05 0.66 -14.15
N SER A 919 -7.79 1.86 -13.66
CA SER A 919 -6.52 2.17 -12.97
C SER A 919 -6.59 2.06 -11.44
N GLY A 920 -5.44 1.85 -10.80
CA GLY A 920 -5.28 1.95 -9.34
C GLY A 920 -5.71 3.31 -8.76
N PRO A 921 -5.27 4.46 -9.34
CA PRO A 921 -5.77 5.79 -8.98
C PRO A 921 -7.30 5.93 -9.02
N GLU A 922 -7.97 5.31 -10.00
CA GLU A 922 -9.44 5.30 -10.06
C GLU A 922 -10.06 4.46 -8.95
N TRP A 923 -9.46 3.32 -8.61
CA TRP A 923 -9.93 2.44 -7.54
C TRP A 923 -9.87 3.10 -6.16
N GLU A 924 -8.78 3.79 -5.82
CA GLU A 924 -8.69 4.49 -4.51
C GLU A 924 -9.66 5.68 -4.44
N LEU A 925 -9.79 6.48 -5.51
CA LEU A 925 -10.73 7.61 -5.54
C LEU A 925 -12.20 7.16 -5.44
N ARG A 926 -12.62 6.19 -6.28
CA ARG A 926 -14.03 5.77 -6.35
C ARG A 926 -14.45 4.88 -5.19
N PHE A 927 -13.54 4.10 -4.61
CA PHE A 927 -13.85 3.11 -3.60
C PHE A 927 -12.93 3.24 -2.39
N GLY A 928 -11.62 3.10 -2.59
CA GLY A 928 -10.65 2.92 -1.52
C GLY A 928 -11.06 1.80 -0.56
N ARG A 929 -10.67 1.92 0.71
CA ARG A 929 -10.94 0.90 1.74
C ARG A 929 -12.37 0.91 2.32
N ARG A 930 -13.38 1.39 1.59
CA ARG A 930 -14.78 1.49 2.07
C ARG A 930 -15.54 0.17 1.94
N ARG A 931 -16.19 -0.26 3.03
CA ARG A 931 -17.17 -1.36 3.06
C ARG A 931 -18.56 -0.89 2.62
N ALA A 932 -19.32 -1.77 1.98
CA ALA A 932 -20.66 -1.51 1.47
C ALA A 932 -21.72 -1.35 2.57
N ASP A 933 -21.58 -2.09 3.68
CA ASP A 933 -22.31 -1.80 4.92
C ASP A 933 -21.37 -2.00 6.13
N PRO A 934 -20.69 -0.94 6.60
CA PRO A 934 -19.78 -1.00 7.73
C PRO A 934 -20.41 -1.53 9.04
N ASN A 935 -21.75 -1.49 9.15
CA ASN A 935 -22.50 -1.93 10.34
C ASN A 935 -22.72 -3.45 10.39
N LYS A 936 -22.49 -4.16 9.28
CA LYS A 936 -22.50 -5.62 9.25
C LYS A 936 -21.13 -6.18 9.64
N PRO A 937 -21.04 -7.38 10.24
CA PRO A 937 -19.78 -8.13 10.32
C PRO A 937 -19.17 -8.33 8.93
N PRO A 938 -17.83 -8.45 8.79
CA PRO A 938 -17.18 -8.77 7.52
C PRO A 938 -17.70 -10.10 6.94
N ALA A 939 -17.79 -10.18 5.61
CA ALA A 939 -18.28 -11.34 4.88
C ALA A 939 -17.21 -11.92 3.93
N LEU A 940 -17.46 -13.14 3.43
CA LEU A 940 -16.68 -13.75 2.33
C LEU A 940 -17.35 -13.58 0.96
N CYS A 941 -18.62 -13.14 0.95
CA CYS A 941 -19.27 -12.55 -0.21
C CYS A 941 -18.94 -11.05 -0.29
N PRO A 942 -19.11 -10.37 -1.44
CA PRO A 942 -18.75 -8.97 -1.64
C PRO A 942 -19.15 -8.03 -0.50
N ASP A 943 -18.14 -7.42 0.14
CA ASP A 943 -18.24 -6.64 1.37
C ASP A 943 -17.60 -5.26 1.24
N PHE A 944 -16.54 -5.11 0.45
CA PHE A 944 -15.99 -3.83 0.03
C PHE A 944 -16.75 -3.26 -1.17
N LEU A 945 -16.85 -1.93 -1.29
CA LEU A 945 -17.57 -1.28 -2.39
C LEU A 945 -16.99 -1.68 -3.77
N ILE A 946 -15.67 -1.86 -3.86
CA ILE A 946 -15.01 -2.37 -5.08
C ILE A 946 -15.45 -3.81 -5.41
N GLU A 947 -15.59 -4.69 -4.43
CA GLU A 947 -16.05 -6.07 -4.64
C GLU A 947 -17.51 -6.07 -5.13
N THR A 948 -18.38 -5.24 -4.53
CA THR A 948 -19.78 -5.11 -5.00
C THR A 948 -19.89 -4.50 -6.39
N TYR A 949 -18.94 -3.64 -6.79
CA TYR A 949 -18.87 -3.08 -8.14
C TYR A 949 -18.39 -4.13 -9.16
N LEU A 950 -17.39 -4.95 -8.80
CA LEU A 950 -16.90 -6.04 -9.64
C LEU A 950 -18.00 -7.10 -9.84
N ASP A 951 -18.64 -7.59 -8.77
CA ASP A 951 -19.74 -8.56 -8.84
C ASP A 951 -20.88 -8.05 -9.73
N HIS A 952 -21.30 -6.80 -9.57
CA HIS A 952 -22.34 -6.19 -10.39
C HIS A 952 -21.91 -6.02 -11.87
N ALA A 953 -20.66 -5.63 -12.12
CA ALA A 953 -20.12 -5.48 -13.48
C ALA A 953 -20.00 -6.83 -14.20
N GLY A 954 -19.63 -7.90 -13.47
CA GLY A 954 -19.59 -9.27 -13.97
C GLY A 954 -21.00 -9.80 -14.25
N GLU A 955 -21.92 -9.69 -13.29
CA GLU A 955 -23.32 -10.13 -13.42
C GLU A 955 -24.03 -9.42 -14.59
N LYS A 956 -23.79 -8.13 -14.80
CA LYS A 956 -24.36 -7.36 -15.92
C LYS A 956 -23.86 -7.84 -17.29
N ALA A 957 -22.61 -8.32 -17.39
CA ALA A 957 -21.99 -8.70 -18.65
C ALA A 957 -22.09 -10.21 -18.98
N CYS A 958 -22.35 -11.06 -17.98
CA CYS A 958 -22.20 -12.51 -18.11
C CYS A 958 -23.13 -13.18 -19.14
N LEU A 959 -24.17 -12.47 -19.60
CA LEU A 959 -25.13 -12.91 -20.62
C LEU A 959 -25.20 -11.93 -21.83
N THR A 960 -24.20 -11.09 -22.06
CA THR A 960 -24.17 -10.12 -23.18
C THR A 960 -23.04 -10.37 -24.19
N TYR A 961 -22.13 -11.31 -23.92
CA TYR A 961 -21.02 -11.68 -24.79
C TYR A 961 -20.76 -13.20 -24.70
N ASP A 962 -20.38 -13.84 -25.81
CA ASP A 962 -20.27 -15.29 -25.91
C ASP A 962 -18.97 -15.85 -25.31
N ALA A 963 -19.08 -16.99 -24.63
CA ALA A 963 -17.98 -17.57 -23.87
C ALA A 963 -16.84 -18.10 -24.76
N ASN A 964 -17.17 -18.89 -25.78
CA ASN A 964 -16.20 -19.36 -26.75
C ASN A 964 -15.61 -18.18 -27.54
N SER A 965 -16.42 -17.22 -27.97
CA SER A 965 -15.92 -16.01 -28.64
C SER A 965 -14.86 -15.29 -27.79
N LEU A 966 -15.03 -15.21 -26.46
CA LEU A 966 -14.01 -14.68 -25.56
C LEU A 966 -12.72 -15.53 -25.57
N LEU A 967 -12.83 -16.86 -25.60
CA LEU A 967 -11.67 -17.75 -25.74
C LEU A 967 -10.90 -17.50 -27.05
N TYR A 968 -11.60 -17.49 -28.19
CA TYR A 968 -10.99 -17.35 -29.52
C TYR A 968 -10.42 -15.94 -29.76
N VAL A 969 -11.18 -14.89 -29.45
CA VAL A 969 -10.76 -13.50 -29.66
C VAL A 969 -9.61 -13.12 -28.72
N SER A 970 -9.64 -13.53 -27.44
CA SER A 970 -8.50 -13.29 -26.54
C SER A 970 -7.25 -14.10 -26.94
N LYS A 971 -7.40 -15.30 -27.50
CA LYS A 971 -6.27 -16.08 -28.03
C LYS A 971 -5.70 -15.48 -29.31
N ALA A 972 -6.53 -14.90 -30.18
CA ALA A 972 -6.08 -14.16 -31.36
C ALA A 972 -5.23 -12.94 -30.99
N MET A 973 -5.57 -12.25 -29.90
CA MET A 973 -4.75 -11.17 -29.33
C MET A 973 -3.43 -11.68 -28.74
N ASP A 974 -3.42 -12.81 -28.04
CA ASP A 974 -2.19 -13.40 -27.48
C ASP A 974 -1.22 -13.91 -28.55
N LEU A 975 -1.75 -14.29 -29.71
CA LEU A 975 -0.97 -14.68 -30.90
C LEU A 975 -0.55 -13.46 -31.76
N PHE A 976 -0.81 -12.23 -31.33
CA PHE A 976 -0.48 -11.04 -32.10
C PHE A 976 0.98 -10.61 -31.92
N ASP A 977 1.74 -10.70 -33.02
CA ASP A 977 3.08 -10.15 -33.15
C ASP A 977 3.33 -9.76 -34.63
N LEU A 978 3.67 -8.48 -34.85
CA LEU A 978 4.03 -7.92 -36.15
C LEU A 978 5.53 -8.06 -36.49
N GLY A 979 6.33 -8.80 -35.73
CA GLY A 979 7.67 -9.21 -36.14
C GLY A 979 7.70 -9.86 -37.53
N ALA A 980 8.70 -9.55 -38.36
CA ALA A 980 8.83 -10.14 -39.70
C ALA A 980 8.95 -11.67 -39.68
N GLU A 981 9.45 -12.30 -38.62
CA GLU A 981 9.50 -13.77 -38.47
C GLU A 981 8.10 -14.35 -38.20
N SER A 982 7.34 -13.76 -37.28
CA SER A 982 5.92 -14.09 -37.05
C SER A 982 5.11 -13.97 -38.35
N GLN A 983 5.22 -12.84 -39.05
CA GLN A 983 4.53 -12.60 -40.32
C GLN A 983 4.93 -13.60 -41.41
N ARG A 984 6.23 -13.87 -41.59
CA ARG A 984 6.72 -14.83 -42.59
C ARG A 984 6.23 -16.25 -42.29
N ALA A 985 6.25 -16.67 -41.02
CA ALA A 985 5.75 -17.98 -40.62
C ALA A 985 4.24 -18.13 -40.85
N ALA A 986 3.44 -17.08 -40.59
CA ALA A 986 2.01 -17.07 -40.91
C ALA A 986 1.73 -17.16 -42.42
N VAL A 987 2.48 -16.41 -43.24
CA VAL A 987 2.40 -16.51 -44.71
C VAL A 987 2.76 -17.92 -45.17
N GLN A 988 3.88 -18.49 -44.70
CA GLN A 988 4.33 -19.83 -45.09
C GLN A 988 3.29 -20.92 -44.76
N ARG A 989 2.69 -20.89 -43.56
CA ARG A 989 1.62 -21.85 -43.18
C ARG A 989 0.41 -21.73 -44.10
N ARG A 990 -0.02 -20.52 -44.46
CA ARG A 990 -1.11 -20.30 -45.43
C ARG A 990 -0.76 -20.82 -46.83
N THR A 991 0.42 -20.47 -47.36
CA THR A 991 0.84 -20.85 -48.71
C THR A 991 0.97 -22.37 -48.86
N ALA A 992 1.59 -23.05 -47.88
CA ALA A 992 1.65 -24.51 -47.86
C ALA A 992 0.24 -25.14 -47.87
N ARG A 993 -0.71 -24.59 -47.08
CA ARG A 993 -2.08 -25.10 -47.04
C ARG A 993 -2.87 -24.81 -48.32
N GLU A 994 -2.62 -23.68 -48.99
CA GLU A 994 -3.13 -23.42 -50.33
C GLU A 994 -2.63 -24.44 -51.36
N GLU A 995 -1.34 -24.78 -51.32
CA GLU A 995 -0.73 -25.76 -52.21
C GLU A 995 -1.27 -27.17 -51.95
N GLU A 996 -1.47 -27.56 -50.69
CA GLU A 996 -2.13 -28.82 -50.33
C GLU A 996 -3.56 -28.94 -50.90
N MET A 997 -4.37 -27.88 -50.78
CA MET A 997 -5.73 -27.86 -51.36
C MET A 997 -5.69 -27.88 -52.90
N LYS A 998 -4.79 -27.11 -53.53
CA LYS A 998 -4.61 -27.09 -54.99
C LYS A 998 -4.13 -28.45 -55.54
N ALA A 999 -3.39 -29.22 -54.74
CA ALA A 999 -2.89 -30.54 -55.10
C ALA A 999 -3.96 -31.66 -55.09
N GLY A 1000 -5.23 -31.34 -54.78
CA GLY A 1000 -6.31 -32.33 -54.78
C GLY A 1000 -6.21 -33.38 -53.68
N LYS A 1001 -5.28 -33.21 -52.73
CA LYS A 1001 -5.41 -33.85 -51.42
C LYS A 1001 -6.68 -33.28 -50.80
N GLU A 1002 -7.64 -34.14 -50.50
CA GLU A 1002 -8.68 -33.76 -49.53
C GLU A 1002 -7.98 -33.20 -48.29
N ALA A 1003 -8.63 -32.26 -47.62
CA ALA A 1003 -8.14 -31.69 -46.37
C ALA A 1003 -8.12 -32.80 -45.31
N SER A 1004 -7.05 -33.63 -45.32
CA SER A 1004 -6.97 -34.82 -44.50
C SER A 1004 -7.26 -34.43 -43.07
N VAL A 1005 -8.26 -35.08 -42.48
CA VAL A 1005 -8.48 -35.05 -41.04
C VAL A 1005 -7.33 -35.86 -40.44
N ASN A 1006 -6.15 -35.26 -40.46
CA ASN A 1006 -4.98 -35.80 -39.81
C ASN A 1006 -5.38 -35.89 -38.35
N GLU A 1007 -5.34 -37.09 -37.77
CA GLU A 1007 -5.76 -37.32 -36.39
C GLU A 1007 -4.87 -36.53 -35.39
N GLN A 1008 -3.70 -36.08 -35.86
CA GLN A 1008 -2.80 -35.13 -35.17
C GLN A 1008 -3.21 -33.65 -35.33
N ALA A 1009 -3.99 -33.31 -36.35
CA ALA A 1009 -4.58 -31.97 -36.54
C ALA A 1009 -5.95 -31.82 -35.85
N ALA A 1010 -6.45 -32.86 -35.19
CA ALA A 1010 -7.62 -32.81 -34.32
C ALA A 1010 -7.30 -32.11 -32.98
N CYS A 1011 -6.87 -30.85 -33.05
CA CYS A 1011 -6.58 -29.94 -31.94
C CYS A 1011 -5.92 -30.62 -30.73
N THR A 1012 -4.78 -31.29 -30.92
CA THR A 1012 -3.94 -31.73 -29.80
C THR A 1012 -3.43 -30.53 -29.01
N LEU A 1013 -4.20 -30.17 -27.98
CA LEU A 1013 -3.79 -29.34 -26.85
C LEU A 1013 -2.79 -30.10 -25.96
N THR A 1014 -1.79 -30.75 -26.59
CA THR A 1014 -0.65 -31.33 -25.91
C THR A 1014 0.16 -30.19 -25.32
N LEU A 1015 -0.02 -30.01 -24.00
CA LEU A 1015 1.03 -29.42 -23.17
C LEU A 1015 2.34 -30.16 -23.45
N PRO A 1016 3.50 -29.49 -23.43
CA PRO A 1016 4.78 -30.18 -23.60
C PRO A 1016 4.90 -31.35 -22.62
N ASP A 1017 5.42 -32.50 -23.08
CA ASP A 1017 5.55 -33.72 -22.26
C ASP A 1017 6.46 -33.52 -21.03
N VAL A 1018 7.29 -32.47 -21.07
CA VAL A 1018 8.11 -31.99 -19.95
C VAL A 1018 7.47 -30.71 -19.38
N PRO A 1019 7.25 -30.60 -18.06
CA PRO A 1019 6.82 -29.35 -17.43
C PRO A 1019 7.73 -28.16 -17.76
N TYR A 1020 7.23 -26.93 -17.61
CA TYR A 1020 8.04 -25.72 -17.79
C TYR A 1020 9.25 -25.71 -16.84
N GLU A 1021 10.44 -25.76 -17.42
CA GLU A 1021 11.70 -25.43 -16.76
C GLU A 1021 12.08 -23.98 -17.10
N GLU A 1022 12.73 -23.29 -16.16
CA GLU A 1022 13.13 -21.89 -16.30
C GLU A 1022 14.27 -21.76 -17.31
N GLN A 1023 13.92 -21.42 -18.54
CA GLN A 1023 14.88 -21.30 -19.64
C GLN A 1023 15.80 -20.10 -19.42
N GLN A 1024 17.09 -20.37 -19.27
CA GLN A 1024 18.12 -19.34 -19.33
C GLN A 1024 18.04 -18.62 -20.68
N SER A 1025 18.01 -17.29 -20.65
CA SER A 1025 18.02 -16.46 -21.86
C SER A 1025 19.19 -16.86 -22.76
N PRO A 1026 18.99 -17.07 -24.07
CA PRO A 1026 20.11 -17.29 -25.00
C PRO A 1026 21.13 -16.14 -24.89
N GLU A 1027 22.42 -16.48 -24.84
CA GLU A 1027 23.52 -15.51 -24.85
C GLU A 1027 23.71 -14.90 -26.26
N GLU A 1028 22.67 -14.24 -26.79
CA GLU A 1028 22.73 -13.48 -28.05
C GLU A 1028 23.56 -12.20 -27.89
N THR A 1029 24.88 -12.37 -27.81
CA THR A 1029 25.93 -11.38 -28.09
C THR A 1029 25.66 -9.98 -27.55
N ALA A 1030 26.02 -9.75 -26.28
CA ALA A 1030 25.89 -8.46 -25.58
C ALA A 1030 26.76 -7.29 -26.16
N GLU A 1031 27.29 -7.43 -27.38
CA GLU A 1031 28.16 -6.45 -28.04
C GLU A 1031 27.41 -5.48 -28.99
N ALA A 1032 26.11 -5.71 -29.26
CA ALA A 1032 25.35 -4.98 -30.28
C ALA A 1032 24.36 -3.90 -29.77
N VAL A 1033 24.12 -3.79 -28.46
CA VAL A 1033 23.18 -2.79 -27.89
C VAL A 1033 23.90 -1.48 -27.61
N SER A 1034 23.84 -0.54 -28.56
CA SER A 1034 24.52 0.76 -28.44
C SER A 1034 23.88 1.68 -27.40
N ALA A 1035 24.66 2.65 -26.90
CA ALA A 1035 24.36 3.47 -25.71
C ALA A 1035 23.21 4.50 -25.91
N SER A 1036 21.99 4.01 -26.01
CA SER A 1036 20.74 4.77 -25.92
C SER A 1036 20.10 4.58 -24.54
N PRO A 1037 19.62 5.64 -23.85
CA PRO A 1037 18.93 5.52 -22.55
C PRO A 1037 17.49 4.99 -22.65
N TYR A 1038 17.09 4.48 -23.82
CA TYR A 1038 15.81 3.83 -24.07
C TYR A 1038 16.06 2.52 -24.84
N PRO A 1039 15.36 1.41 -24.50
CA PRO A 1039 15.43 0.17 -25.28
C PRO A 1039 15.08 0.45 -26.74
N GLN A 1040 15.98 0.04 -27.65
CA GLN A 1040 15.68 0.06 -29.08
C GLN A 1040 14.54 -0.93 -29.37
N PRO A 1041 13.59 -0.61 -30.27
CA PRO A 1041 12.56 -1.56 -30.69
C PRO A 1041 13.24 -2.81 -31.32
N PRO A 1042 12.73 -4.03 -31.08
CA PRO A 1042 13.36 -5.25 -31.58
C PRO A 1042 13.58 -5.21 -33.09
N ALA A 1043 14.77 -5.62 -33.55
CA ALA A 1043 15.13 -5.54 -34.96
C ALA A 1043 14.14 -6.29 -35.88
N ASP A 1044 13.53 -7.38 -35.41
CA ASP A 1044 12.51 -8.09 -36.20
C ASP A 1044 11.16 -7.35 -36.29
N LEU A 1045 10.79 -6.60 -35.25
CA LEU A 1045 9.61 -5.71 -35.28
C LEU A 1045 9.84 -4.53 -36.24
N VAL A 1046 11.05 -3.95 -36.23
CA VAL A 1046 11.44 -2.91 -37.20
C VAL A 1046 11.38 -3.47 -38.63
N ARG A 1047 11.90 -4.69 -38.89
CA ARG A 1047 11.75 -5.36 -40.18
C ARG A 1047 10.28 -5.59 -40.56
N GLY A 1048 9.44 -5.99 -39.59
CA GLY A 1048 8.04 -6.33 -39.81
C GLY A 1048 7.15 -5.13 -40.12
N LEU A 1049 7.48 -3.96 -39.56
CA LEU A 1049 6.79 -2.69 -39.81
C LEU A 1049 7.34 -1.92 -41.03
N ALA A 1050 8.31 -2.47 -41.77
CA ALA A 1050 8.88 -1.86 -42.98
C ALA A 1050 7.83 -1.40 -44.04
N PRO A 1051 6.69 -2.10 -44.26
CA PRO A 1051 5.65 -1.63 -45.17
C PRO A 1051 5.01 -0.30 -44.77
N LEU A 1052 5.06 0.08 -43.49
CA LEU A 1052 4.49 1.32 -42.94
C LEU A 1052 5.44 2.52 -43.04
N SER A 1053 6.53 2.43 -43.83
CA SER A 1053 7.59 3.44 -43.93
C SER A 1053 7.13 4.83 -44.39
N GLN A 1054 5.96 4.95 -45.02
CA GLN A 1054 5.45 6.22 -45.57
C GLN A 1054 4.07 6.61 -45.03
N HIS A 1055 3.50 5.84 -44.10
CA HIS A 1055 2.12 5.97 -43.65
C HIS A 1055 2.01 6.96 -42.47
N PRO A 1056 1.28 8.08 -42.60
CA PRO A 1056 0.93 8.91 -41.46
C PRO A 1056 0.27 8.04 -40.39
N THR A 1057 0.82 8.08 -39.17
CA THR A 1057 0.40 7.23 -38.06
C THR A 1057 0.23 8.08 -36.80
N LEU A 1058 -0.95 8.01 -36.18
CA LEU A 1058 -1.19 8.43 -34.82
C LEU A 1058 -1.14 7.20 -33.91
N VAL A 1059 -0.21 7.21 -32.96
CA VAL A 1059 -0.10 6.20 -31.91
C VAL A 1059 -0.38 6.89 -30.56
N MET A 1060 -1.37 6.38 -29.81
CA MET A 1060 -1.78 6.96 -28.53
C MET A 1060 -1.67 5.96 -27.38
N GLY A 1061 -0.86 6.29 -26.37
CA GLY A 1061 -0.74 5.57 -25.10
C GLY A 1061 -1.33 6.34 -23.92
N VAL A 1062 -1.57 5.64 -22.82
CA VAL A 1062 -2.10 6.20 -21.56
C VAL A 1062 -1.25 5.67 -20.42
N ALA A 1063 -0.72 6.55 -19.57
CA ALA A 1063 0.19 6.17 -18.49
C ALA A 1063 -0.47 5.27 -17.43
N SER A 1064 -1.78 5.44 -17.19
CA SER A 1064 -2.56 4.67 -16.23
C SER A 1064 -3.06 3.31 -16.75
N ASP A 1065 -2.79 2.95 -18.02
CA ASP A 1065 -3.16 1.68 -18.65
C ASP A 1065 -2.19 0.56 -18.21
N ILE A 1066 -2.70 -0.44 -17.48
CA ILE A 1066 -1.90 -1.59 -17.04
C ILE A 1066 -1.99 -2.81 -17.97
N LEU A 1067 -2.94 -2.81 -18.92
CA LEU A 1067 -3.15 -3.92 -19.83
C LEU A 1067 -2.26 -3.81 -21.08
N PHE A 1068 -2.13 -2.60 -21.61
CA PHE A 1068 -1.19 -2.25 -22.68
C PHE A 1068 -0.40 -0.99 -22.28
N PRO A 1069 0.57 -1.12 -21.36
CA PRO A 1069 1.26 0.03 -20.78
C PRO A 1069 1.92 0.94 -21.80
N ALA A 1070 1.91 2.25 -21.54
CA ALA A 1070 2.34 3.34 -22.44
C ALA A 1070 3.64 3.09 -23.23
N TRP A 1071 4.60 2.35 -22.67
CA TRP A 1071 5.84 1.98 -23.36
C TRP A 1071 5.62 1.06 -24.58
N GLN A 1072 4.55 0.26 -24.62
CA GLN A 1072 4.21 -0.56 -25.78
C GLN A 1072 3.79 0.31 -26.98
N GLN A 1073 3.02 1.37 -26.74
CA GLN A 1073 2.67 2.34 -27.78
C GLN A 1073 3.91 3.12 -28.24
N ARG A 1074 4.80 3.44 -27.30
CA ARG A 1074 6.10 4.04 -27.60
C ARG A 1074 6.98 3.10 -28.46
N GLU A 1075 7.01 1.80 -28.17
CA GLU A 1075 7.70 0.78 -28.98
C GLU A 1075 7.17 0.77 -30.43
N VAL A 1076 5.85 0.86 -30.64
CA VAL A 1076 5.27 0.97 -32.01
C VAL A 1076 5.74 2.25 -32.70
N ALA A 1077 5.66 3.40 -32.00
CA ALA A 1077 6.05 4.69 -32.59
C ALA A 1077 7.54 4.75 -32.94
N ASP A 1078 8.41 4.22 -32.08
CA ASP A 1078 9.86 4.21 -32.29
C ASP A 1078 10.30 3.14 -33.29
N ALA A 1079 9.60 2.00 -33.40
CA ALA A 1079 9.82 1.03 -34.47
C ALA A 1079 9.48 1.62 -35.86
N LEU A 1080 8.37 2.36 -35.97
CA LEU A 1080 8.02 3.07 -37.21
C LEU A 1080 9.04 4.16 -37.57
N ARG A 1081 9.57 4.88 -36.57
CA ARG A 1081 10.66 5.86 -36.78
C ARG A 1081 11.96 5.18 -37.22
N ALA A 1082 12.30 4.02 -36.66
CA ALA A 1082 13.47 3.23 -37.04
C ALA A 1082 13.37 2.66 -38.47
N VAL A 1083 12.16 2.36 -38.94
CA VAL A 1083 11.86 2.06 -40.36
C VAL A 1083 12.11 3.27 -41.28
N GLY A 1084 12.18 4.48 -40.73
CA GLY A 1084 12.38 5.73 -41.48
C GLY A 1084 11.11 6.57 -41.66
N ASN A 1085 9.98 6.17 -41.07
CA ASN A 1085 8.73 6.92 -41.16
C ASN A 1085 8.83 8.25 -40.39
N ARG A 1086 8.64 9.36 -41.11
CA ARG A 1086 8.73 10.74 -40.58
C ARG A 1086 7.39 11.32 -40.14
N SER A 1087 6.29 10.60 -40.37
CA SER A 1087 4.90 11.03 -40.15
C SER A 1087 4.26 10.33 -38.94
N VAL A 1088 5.07 10.03 -37.91
CA VAL A 1088 4.67 9.28 -36.70
C VAL A 1088 4.38 10.24 -35.53
N THR A 1089 3.11 10.59 -35.37
CA THR A 1089 2.61 11.32 -34.21
C THR A 1089 2.43 10.36 -33.04
N HIS A 1090 3.19 10.56 -31.96
CA HIS A 1090 3.01 9.82 -30.71
C HIS A 1090 2.42 10.75 -29.65
N VAL A 1091 1.34 10.33 -28.99
CA VAL A 1091 0.71 11.04 -27.88
C VAL A 1091 0.64 10.08 -26.70
N GLU A 1092 1.09 10.55 -25.53
CA GLU A 1092 1.08 9.77 -24.29
C GLU A 1092 0.37 10.61 -23.24
N LEU A 1093 -0.80 10.14 -22.77
CA LEU A 1093 -1.58 10.85 -21.77
C LEU A 1093 -1.06 10.52 -20.37
N SER A 1094 -0.71 11.53 -19.58
CA SER A 1094 -0.32 11.33 -18.18
C SER A 1094 -1.51 10.89 -17.31
N GLU A 1095 -1.24 10.37 -16.12
CA GLU A 1095 -2.29 10.03 -15.14
C GLU A 1095 -3.11 11.26 -14.73
N GLU A 1096 -2.50 12.45 -14.74
CA GLU A 1096 -3.18 13.74 -14.49
C GLU A 1096 -4.14 14.12 -15.62
N GLN A 1097 -3.84 13.74 -16.87
CA GLN A 1097 -4.72 13.97 -18.03
C GLN A 1097 -5.84 12.93 -18.11
N SER A 1098 -5.52 11.65 -17.84
CA SER A 1098 -6.50 10.57 -17.93
C SER A 1098 -6.20 9.44 -16.94
N MET A 1099 -7.04 9.35 -15.90
CA MET A 1099 -6.92 8.37 -14.82
C MET A 1099 -7.76 7.10 -15.01
N PHE A 1100 -8.42 6.90 -16.16
CA PHE A 1100 -9.37 5.79 -16.34
C PHE A 1100 -8.72 4.46 -16.77
N GLY A 1101 -7.39 4.41 -16.90
CA GLY A 1101 -6.67 3.22 -17.34
C GLY A 1101 -6.93 2.89 -18.80
N HIS A 1102 -7.10 1.60 -19.11
CA HIS A 1102 -7.40 1.15 -20.47
C HIS A 1102 -8.71 1.77 -21.00
N ASP A 1103 -9.74 1.90 -20.16
CA ASP A 1103 -11.04 2.49 -20.52
C ASP A 1103 -10.98 3.98 -20.89
N THR A 1104 -9.83 4.67 -20.77
CA THR A 1104 -9.65 6.07 -21.21
C THR A 1104 -10.12 6.30 -22.65
N PHE A 1105 -9.90 5.36 -23.58
CA PHE A 1105 -10.35 5.53 -24.96
C PHE A 1105 -11.88 5.50 -25.14
N LEU A 1106 -12.66 5.08 -24.14
CA LEU A 1106 -14.13 5.15 -24.15
C LEU A 1106 -14.66 6.42 -23.47
N LEU A 1107 -13.88 7.04 -22.58
CA LEU A 1107 -14.36 8.05 -21.64
C LEU A 1107 -13.81 9.46 -21.93
N ASP A 1108 -12.56 9.57 -22.38
CA ASP A 1108 -11.85 10.83 -22.53
C ASP A 1108 -12.06 11.44 -23.93
N LEU A 1109 -13.21 12.11 -24.09
CA LEU A 1109 -13.57 12.74 -25.36
C LEU A 1109 -12.62 13.89 -25.77
N GLU A 1110 -11.98 14.57 -24.82
CA GLU A 1110 -11.14 15.73 -25.11
C GLU A 1110 -9.74 15.31 -25.55
N ASN A 1111 -9.02 14.53 -24.73
CA ASN A 1111 -7.64 14.17 -25.05
C ASN A 1111 -7.57 13.13 -26.17
N ILE A 1112 -8.45 12.11 -26.17
CA ILE A 1112 -8.46 11.09 -27.24
C ILE A 1112 -9.14 11.66 -28.49
N GLY A 1113 -10.35 12.21 -28.34
CA GLY A 1113 -11.13 12.72 -29.48
C GLY A 1113 -10.48 13.92 -30.18
N GLY A 1114 -9.89 14.85 -29.42
CA GLY A 1114 -9.19 16.01 -29.99
C GLY A 1114 -7.95 15.63 -30.81
N ASN A 1115 -7.18 14.62 -30.37
CA ASN A 1115 -6.02 14.15 -31.12
C ASN A 1115 -6.40 13.30 -32.34
N ILE A 1116 -7.44 12.44 -32.23
CA ILE A 1116 -8.04 11.76 -33.40
C ILE A 1116 -8.45 12.80 -34.44
N LYS A 1117 -9.22 13.82 -34.06
CA LYS A 1117 -9.70 14.84 -34.99
C LYS A 1117 -8.54 15.56 -35.68
N LYS A 1118 -7.62 16.13 -34.88
CA LYS A 1118 -6.47 16.88 -35.38
C LYS A 1118 -5.61 16.11 -36.39
N PHE A 1119 -5.52 14.78 -36.24
CA PHE A 1119 -4.78 13.91 -37.15
C PHE A 1119 -5.59 13.45 -38.38
N LEU A 1120 -6.89 13.21 -38.23
CA LEU A 1120 -7.77 12.92 -39.38
C LEU A 1120 -8.00 14.15 -40.25
N GLU A 1121 -7.86 15.35 -39.69
CA GLU A 1121 -8.01 16.62 -40.43
C GLU A 1121 -6.70 17.12 -41.07
N SER A 1122 -5.57 16.43 -40.87
CA SER A 1122 -4.26 16.70 -41.51
C SER A 1122 -3.92 15.70 -42.62
#